data_AF-A0A9P8EN81-F1
#
_entry.id   AF-A0A9P8EN81-F1
#
_cell.length_a   1.000
_cell.length_b   1.000
_cell.length_c   1.000
_cell.angle_alpha   90.00
_cell.angle_beta   90.00
_cell.angle_gamma   90.00
#
_symmetry.space_group_name_H-M   'P 1'
#
loop_
_entity.id
_entity.type
_entity.pdbx_description
1 polymer ?
#
loop_
_entity_poly.entity_id
_entity_poly.type
_entity_poly.pdbx_seq_one_letter_code
_entity_poly.pdbx_strand_id
1 'polypeptide(L)'
;MSASFRPAAARSLFQQTSNAAVRPQFISRPAFAAIEQRRRMAAFNKIKVKNPVVELDGDEMTRIIWQDIKDKDETNDQVTIDAAEAIKKYSVGVKCATITPDEARVKEFNLKKMWLSPNGTIRNALGGTVFREPIVIPKIPRLVPGWKKPIIIGRHAFGDQYRAKDHVIKGEGTLKMVFTPKGGEPEEIEVFNFQKHHQGGVAQTQYNTDESISGFAHASFKLAIDKKLPLYMSTKNTILKKYDGRFKDIFQEIYDKEYKADFEKAGIWYEHRLIDDMVAQMIKSEGGYIMALKNYDGDVQSDIVAQGFGSLGLMTSVLITPDGKTFESEAAHGTVTRHFREHQKGNPTSTNPIASIFAWTRGLVKRGELDGTPEVVKFAESLEEACIHVVNEQGIMTKDLALAMGKKGKDDYVTTGAYLDAVEKRMKTVLQAKLLIDIPHLPLDSCVFVQPTYLPLYNKKTAHDQPLRPTSMSLTPAHGGDKSSAAGDSNGNGDASIRQRVGSLAAINADSLSQQNSKAPTVKPAAAGASSQQLPIHPRRSSGAAPDLDPYSASHIYYGASHNKRNVAKARTYSAVDPGARANIAQQMENATQRRLSHDEQGDQPRRYLINVADTLEALLHREDSDNNQQITVEDVGPKTIQLGTAGSGGYRTFDIRGTYMLSNLLQELTLAKEHGRKQIVLDEARLSENPVSRLCRLVKDFFWPNLTRRIDGSNIAQVGKDAKDWTDNPRPRIYVPRGAPEQHQYYSRVAREHPDMNLDVVWLAQHPDNEEYVRDLNEAPGL
;
A
#
# COMPACT_ATOMS: atom_id res chain seq x y z
N MET A 1 15.21 57.69 45.28
CA MET A 1 14.77 59.08 45.53
C MET A 1 14.55 59.71 44.15
N SER A 2 13.35 60.01 43.63
CA SER A 2 12.10 60.63 44.15
C SER A 2 12.04 62.15 43.93
N ALA A 3 10.84 62.63 43.54
CA ALA A 3 10.42 64.03 43.42
C ALA A 3 10.92 64.87 42.21
N SER A 4 10.02 64.94 41.22
CA SER A 4 9.87 65.97 40.18
C SER A 4 9.69 67.40 40.70
N PHE A 5 10.01 68.43 39.89
CA PHE A 5 9.40 69.77 39.98
C PHE A 5 9.22 70.48 38.61
N ARG A 6 8.22 71.37 38.58
CA ARG A 6 7.72 72.32 37.53
C ARG A 6 6.86 73.37 38.30
N PRO A 7 6.30 74.46 37.72
CA PRO A 7 6.51 75.14 36.42
C PRO A 7 6.66 76.69 36.51
N ALA A 8 6.93 77.37 35.38
CA ALA A 8 6.44 78.73 35.00
C ALA A 8 6.81 78.99 33.51
N ALA A 9 6.06 79.62 32.58
CA ALA A 9 4.81 80.39 32.51
C ALA A 9 4.96 81.93 32.41
N ALA A 10 4.93 82.46 31.18
CA ALA A 10 4.75 83.89 30.87
C ALA A 10 4.04 84.11 29.50
N ARG A 11 3.35 85.25 29.37
CA ARG A 11 2.62 85.80 28.20
C ARG A 11 3.45 86.96 27.59
N SER A 12 3.19 87.59 26.43
CA SER A 12 2.45 87.37 25.16
C SER A 12 2.52 88.68 24.36
N LEU A 13 2.41 88.70 23.00
CA LEU A 13 1.65 89.72 22.22
C LEU A 13 1.79 89.55 20.68
N PHE A 14 0.84 90.16 19.95
CA PHE A 14 0.77 90.33 18.48
C PHE A 14 1.50 91.64 18.04
N GLN A 15 1.70 92.01 16.76
CA GLN A 15 1.19 91.52 15.44
C GLN A 15 2.39 91.45 14.42
N GLN A 16 2.43 91.78 13.11
CA GLN A 16 1.51 92.35 12.10
C GLN A 16 1.88 91.89 10.65
N THR A 17 1.29 92.52 9.63
CA THR A 17 1.35 92.33 8.16
C THR A 17 2.26 93.39 7.47
N SER A 18 2.68 93.35 6.19
CA SER A 18 2.74 92.35 5.09
C SER A 18 3.52 92.93 3.86
N ASN A 19 3.48 92.23 2.71
CA ASN A 19 3.82 92.66 1.32
C ASN A 19 5.30 92.53 0.87
N ALA A 20 5.52 92.49 -0.47
CA ALA A 20 6.71 91.89 -1.10
C ALA A 20 7.03 92.44 -2.52
N ALA A 21 8.26 92.22 -3.04
CA ALA A 21 8.65 92.50 -4.44
C ALA A 21 9.79 91.59 -4.98
N VAL A 22 9.82 91.42 -6.32
CA VAL A 22 10.53 90.43 -7.17
C VAL A 22 11.61 91.15 -8.03
N ARG A 23 12.79 90.63 -8.43
CA ARG A 23 13.63 89.39 -8.25
C ARG A 23 15.08 89.72 -8.71
N PRO A 24 16.13 88.90 -8.45
CA PRO A 24 16.63 87.97 -9.49
C PRO A 24 17.19 86.61 -8.98
N GLN A 25 17.72 85.80 -9.90
CA GLN A 25 18.17 84.39 -9.75
C GLN A 25 19.61 84.30 -9.18
N PHE A 26 20.15 83.17 -8.69
CA PHE A 26 20.21 81.80 -9.26
C PHE A 26 20.33 80.68 -8.19
N ILE A 27 20.65 79.45 -8.64
CA ILE A 27 20.83 78.17 -7.89
C ILE A 27 19.51 77.48 -7.53
N SER A 28 19.09 76.56 -8.42
CA SER A 28 17.96 75.66 -8.21
C SER A 28 18.32 74.48 -7.30
N ARG A 29 17.76 74.44 -6.09
CA ARG A 29 17.62 73.19 -5.33
C ARG A 29 16.67 72.24 -6.08
N PRO A 30 16.96 70.93 -6.17
CA PRO A 30 15.97 69.97 -6.68
C PRO A 30 14.75 69.94 -5.75
N ALA A 31 13.55 69.91 -6.33
CA ALA A 31 12.31 69.91 -5.57
C ALA A 31 12.05 68.55 -4.90
N PHE A 32 11.23 68.55 -3.85
CA PHE A 32 10.64 67.32 -3.31
C PHE A 32 9.73 66.67 -4.37
N ALA A 33 10.28 65.73 -5.13
CA ALA A 33 9.47 64.76 -5.84
C ALA A 33 8.80 63.86 -4.79
N ALA A 34 7.47 63.72 -4.85
CA ALA A 34 6.78 62.72 -4.05
C ALA A 34 7.31 61.34 -4.45
N ILE A 35 7.87 60.61 -3.48
CA ILE A 35 8.32 59.23 -3.73
C ILE A 35 7.07 58.36 -3.81
N GLU A 36 6.51 58.25 -5.02
CA GLU A 36 5.78 57.04 -5.40
C GLU A 36 6.74 55.87 -5.14
N GLN A 37 6.51 55.10 -4.07
CA GLN A 37 7.03 53.75 -3.99
C GLN A 37 6.30 52.89 -5.04
N ARG A 38 6.68 53.10 -6.31
CA ARG A 38 6.36 52.17 -7.39
C ARG A 38 6.93 50.83 -6.99
N ARG A 39 6.07 49.93 -6.53
CA ARG A 39 6.38 48.51 -6.35
C ARG A 39 6.68 47.90 -7.72
N ARG A 40 7.90 48.15 -8.23
CA ARG A 40 8.58 47.27 -9.18
C ARG A 40 8.94 45.97 -8.44
N MET A 41 7.90 45.21 -8.09
CA MET A 41 7.96 43.77 -8.27
C MET A 41 8.50 43.56 -9.69
N ALA A 42 9.61 42.84 -9.83
CA ALA A 42 10.13 42.53 -11.15
C ALA A 42 9.04 41.77 -11.93
N ALA A 43 8.50 42.38 -12.98
CA ALA A 43 7.55 41.72 -13.85
C ALA A 43 8.33 40.64 -14.61
N PHE A 44 8.25 39.40 -14.14
CA PHE A 44 8.80 38.26 -14.85
C PHE A 44 8.21 38.26 -16.26
N ASN A 45 9.08 38.40 -17.26
CA ASN A 45 8.68 38.22 -18.66
C ASN A 45 8.12 36.80 -18.80
N LYS A 46 6.86 36.69 -19.24
CA LYS A 46 6.24 35.37 -19.43
C LYS A 46 7.08 34.54 -20.40
N ILE A 47 7.43 33.34 -19.97
CA ILE A 47 8.13 32.34 -20.78
C ILE A 47 7.35 32.11 -22.08
N LYS A 48 8.07 31.98 -23.19
CA LYS A 48 7.49 31.78 -24.52
C LYS A 48 7.44 30.30 -24.84
N VAL A 49 6.25 29.73 -24.90
CA VAL A 49 6.02 28.42 -25.50
C VAL A 49 5.84 28.62 -27.01
N LYS A 50 6.45 27.77 -27.83
CA LYS A 50 6.55 27.96 -29.28
C LYS A 50 5.36 27.33 -30.03
N ASN A 51 4.95 26.13 -29.62
CA ASN A 51 3.74 25.46 -30.11
C ASN A 51 2.66 25.37 -29.00
N PRO A 52 1.39 25.09 -29.37
CA PRO A 52 0.34 24.83 -28.39
C PRO A 52 0.57 23.54 -27.56
N VAL A 53 -0.10 23.52 -26.41
CA VAL A 53 -0.47 22.31 -25.65
C VAL A 53 -1.99 22.24 -25.68
N VAL A 54 -2.56 21.05 -25.80
CA VAL A 54 -4.02 20.85 -25.72
C VAL A 54 -4.41 20.67 -24.26
N GLU A 55 -5.24 21.57 -23.75
CA GLU A 55 -5.79 21.51 -22.40
C GLU A 55 -7.15 20.78 -22.45
N LEU A 56 -7.27 19.70 -21.67
CA LEU A 56 -8.53 19.01 -21.41
C LEU A 56 -8.83 19.19 -19.92
N ASP A 57 -9.79 20.07 -19.62
CA ASP A 57 -10.17 20.35 -18.25
C ASP A 57 -11.04 19.20 -17.69
N GLY A 58 -11.34 19.21 -16.39
CA GLY A 58 -11.79 18.04 -15.61
C GLY A 58 -13.20 18.16 -15.03
N ASP A 59 -13.46 17.53 -13.89
CA ASP A 59 -14.69 17.71 -13.11
C ASP A 59 -14.43 17.84 -11.59
N GLU A 60 -15.46 18.31 -10.86
CA GLU A 60 -15.56 18.31 -9.39
C GLU A 60 -14.40 18.98 -8.63
N MET A 61 -13.73 18.27 -7.71
CA MET A 61 -12.70 18.86 -6.83
C MET A 61 -11.41 19.16 -7.59
N THR A 62 -11.11 18.38 -8.63
CA THR A 62 -10.06 18.65 -9.60
C THR A 62 -10.39 19.83 -10.53
N ARG A 63 -11.66 20.28 -10.56
CA ARG A 63 -12.17 21.29 -11.49
C ARG A 63 -13.08 22.33 -10.82
N ILE A 64 -12.56 22.97 -9.78
CA ILE A 64 -13.22 24.11 -9.10
C ILE A 64 -13.28 25.38 -10.01
N ILE A 65 -12.62 25.33 -11.18
CA ILE A 65 -12.85 26.21 -12.34
C ILE A 65 -13.73 25.43 -13.31
N TRP A 66 -14.99 25.83 -13.55
CA TRP A 66 -16.10 25.01 -14.10
C TRP A 66 -16.05 24.68 -15.62
N GLN A 67 -16.71 23.58 -16.09
CA GLN A 67 -17.50 23.42 -17.37
C GLN A 67 -17.74 21.96 -17.93
N ASP A 68 -16.78 21.01 -17.98
CA ASP A 68 -16.77 19.85 -18.93
C ASP A 68 -18.05 19.02 -19.08
N ILE A 69 -18.58 18.43 -18.00
CA ILE A 69 -19.66 17.43 -18.15
C ILE A 69 -20.92 18.02 -18.82
N LYS A 70 -21.09 19.35 -18.81
CA LYS A 70 -22.10 20.05 -19.60
C LYS A 70 -21.72 20.13 -21.07
N ASP A 71 -20.54 20.63 -21.41
CA ASP A 71 -20.07 20.70 -22.81
C ASP A 71 -20.06 19.31 -23.47
N LYS A 72 -19.68 18.27 -22.73
CA LYS A 72 -19.73 16.87 -23.17
C LYS A 72 -21.16 16.41 -23.46
N ASP A 73 -22.13 16.68 -22.58
CA ASP A 73 -23.53 16.32 -22.86
C ASP A 73 -24.09 17.15 -24.02
N GLU A 74 -23.89 18.48 -24.01
CA GLU A 74 -24.35 19.43 -25.02
C GLU A 74 -23.84 19.06 -26.43
N THR A 75 -22.53 18.83 -26.58
CA THR A 75 -21.88 18.41 -27.84
C THR A 75 -22.12 16.95 -28.23
N ASN A 76 -22.83 16.18 -27.41
CA ASN A 76 -23.05 14.75 -27.59
C ASN A 76 -21.76 13.91 -27.61
N ASP A 77 -20.79 14.26 -26.76
CA ASP A 77 -19.44 13.68 -26.61
C ASP A 77 -18.47 13.93 -27.77
N GLN A 78 -18.84 14.78 -28.74
CA GLN A 78 -17.97 15.16 -29.84
C GLN A 78 -16.71 15.90 -29.35
N VAL A 79 -16.82 16.73 -28.30
CA VAL A 79 -15.68 17.46 -27.71
C VAL A 79 -14.52 16.53 -27.30
N THR A 80 -14.82 15.32 -26.83
CA THR A 80 -13.80 14.32 -26.45
C THR A 80 -13.05 13.76 -27.67
N ILE A 81 -13.72 13.63 -28.81
CA ILE A 81 -13.11 13.22 -30.09
C ILE A 81 -12.26 14.37 -30.64
N ASP A 82 -12.81 15.59 -30.66
CA ASP A 82 -12.13 16.78 -31.17
C ASP A 82 -10.84 17.08 -30.37
N ALA A 83 -10.88 16.89 -29.05
CA ALA A 83 -9.71 17.00 -28.18
C ALA A 83 -8.63 15.93 -28.50
N ALA A 84 -9.03 14.69 -28.80
CA ALA A 84 -8.08 13.65 -29.21
C ALA A 84 -7.43 13.95 -30.58
N GLU A 85 -8.19 14.44 -31.56
CA GLU A 85 -7.63 14.89 -32.85
C GLU A 85 -6.75 16.14 -32.70
N ALA A 86 -7.08 17.05 -31.78
CA ALA A 86 -6.20 18.16 -31.41
C ALA A 86 -4.88 17.66 -30.78
N ILE A 87 -4.93 16.64 -29.89
CA ILE A 87 -3.72 16.04 -29.31
C ILE A 87 -2.84 15.43 -30.40
N LYS A 88 -3.39 14.71 -31.39
CA LYS A 88 -2.61 14.22 -32.55
C LYS A 88 -1.95 15.38 -33.31
N LYS A 89 -2.71 16.44 -33.58
CA LYS A 89 -2.26 17.60 -34.35
C LYS A 89 -1.13 18.39 -33.68
N TYR A 90 -1.19 18.59 -32.36
CA TYR A 90 -0.21 19.39 -31.61
C TYR A 90 0.78 18.53 -30.79
N SER A 91 0.63 17.21 -30.79
CA SER A 91 1.47 16.19 -30.15
C SER A 91 1.52 16.19 -28.62
N VAL A 92 0.99 17.21 -27.93
CA VAL A 92 1.00 17.29 -26.46
C VAL A 92 -0.38 17.67 -25.92
N GLY A 93 -0.95 16.79 -25.10
CA GLY A 93 -2.13 17.05 -24.27
C GLY A 93 -1.81 17.07 -22.77
N VAL A 94 -2.53 17.88 -22.01
CA VAL A 94 -2.61 17.82 -20.55
C VAL A 94 -4.08 17.63 -20.19
N LYS A 95 -4.37 16.61 -19.38
CA LYS A 95 -5.73 16.24 -19.02
C LYS A 95 -5.98 16.26 -17.52
N CYS A 96 -7.09 16.88 -17.12
CA CYS A 96 -7.60 16.85 -15.76
C CYS A 96 -8.56 15.65 -15.57
N ALA A 97 -8.80 15.24 -14.32
CA ALA A 97 -9.66 14.10 -14.02
C ALA A 97 -11.12 14.43 -14.33
N THR A 98 -11.83 13.55 -15.03
CA THR A 98 -13.21 13.74 -15.54
C THR A 98 -14.16 12.67 -15.03
N ILE A 99 -15.44 12.99 -14.84
CA ILE A 99 -16.48 12.03 -14.49
C ILE A 99 -16.65 11.01 -15.64
N THR A 100 -16.78 9.74 -15.28
CA THR A 100 -17.46 8.73 -16.10
C THR A 100 -18.82 8.48 -15.45
N PRO A 101 -19.95 8.79 -16.12
CA PRO A 101 -21.25 8.81 -15.46
C PRO A 101 -21.84 7.40 -15.25
N ASP A 102 -22.47 7.21 -14.09
CA ASP A 102 -23.33 6.08 -13.73
C ASP A 102 -24.82 6.52 -13.69
N GLU A 103 -25.74 5.65 -13.27
CA GLU A 103 -27.17 5.97 -13.15
C GLU A 103 -27.48 7.08 -12.13
N ALA A 104 -26.60 7.32 -11.15
CA ALA A 104 -26.73 8.41 -10.20
C ALA A 104 -26.24 9.73 -10.83
N ARG A 105 -25.15 9.71 -11.61
CA ARG A 105 -24.64 10.88 -12.34
C ARG A 105 -25.57 11.32 -13.48
N VAL A 106 -26.18 10.37 -14.21
CA VAL A 106 -27.21 10.68 -15.22
C VAL A 106 -28.37 11.45 -14.58
N LYS A 107 -28.79 11.08 -13.36
CA LYS A 107 -29.83 11.80 -12.59
C LYS A 107 -29.34 13.13 -12.01
N GLU A 108 -28.11 13.18 -11.49
CA GLU A 108 -27.53 14.39 -10.89
C GLU A 108 -27.38 15.53 -11.90
N PHE A 109 -26.83 15.23 -13.08
CA PHE A 109 -26.51 16.22 -14.11
C PHE A 109 -27.59 16.32 -15.20
N ASN A 110 -28.68 15.53 -15.10
CA ASN A 110 -29.75 15.44 -16.10
C ASN A 110 -29.21 15.17 -17.52
N LEU A 111 -28.34 14.16 -17.63
CA LEU A 111 -27.65 13.81 -18.87
C LEU A 111 -28.60 13.16 -19.88
N LYS A 112 -28.40 13.42 -21.17
CA LYS A 112 -29.14 12.78 -22.28
C LYS A 112 -29.02 11.26 -22.27
N LYS A 113 -27.87 10.73 -21.83
CA LYS A 113 -27.59 9.30 -21.63
C LYS A 113 -26.35 9.10 -20.74
N MET A 114 -26.10 7.84 -20.38
CA MET A 114 -24.83 7.41 -19.79
C MET A 114 -23.72 7.48 -20.86
N TRP A 115 -22.87 8.50 -20.80
CA TRP A 115 -21.75 8.71 -21.73
C TRP A 115 -20.56 7.80 -21.44
N LEU A 116 -19.75 7.54 -22.46
CA LEU A 116 -18.51 6.76 -22.30
C LEU A 116 -17.44 7.56 -21.57
N SER A 117 -16.51 6.85 -20.92
CA SER A 117 -15.38 7.46 -20.21
C SER A 117 -14.49 8.26 -21.16
N PRO A 118 -14.23 9.57 -20.89
CA PRO A 118 -13.35 10.38 -21.73
C PRO A 118 -11.97 9.75 -21.91
N ASN A 119 -11.40 9.20 -20.83
CA ASN A 119 -10.12 8.49 -20.85
C ASN A 119 -10.14 7.30 -21.81
N GLY A 120 -11.25 6.54 -21.84
CA GLY A 120 -11.44 5.45 -22.79
C GLY A 120 -11.47 5.95 -24.23
N THR A 121 -12.29 6.96 -24.52
CA THR A 121 -12.42 7.56 -25.85
C THR A 121 -11.08 8.12 -26.38
N ILE A 122 -10.34 8.87 -25.55
CA ILE A 122 -9.06 9.47 -25.92
C ILE A 122 -7.99 8.38 -26.18
N ARG A 123 -7.83 7.41 -25.26
CA ARG A 123 -6.89 6.30 -25.44
C ARG A 123 -7.23 5.43 -26.66
N ASN A 124 -8.52 5.25 -26.96
CA ASN A 124 -8.99 4.57 -28.16
C ASN A 124 -8.68 5.35 -29.45
N ALA A 125 -8.73 6.68 -29.43
CA ALA A 125 -8.49 7.54 -30.59
C ALA A 125 -7.00 7.78 -30.86
N LEU A 126 -6.18 7.92 -29.80
CA LEU A 126 -4.73 8.12 -29.89
C LEU A 126 -3.95 6.81 -30.06
N GLY A 127 -4.41 5.73 -29.42
CA GLY A 127 -3.61 4.51 -29.21
C GLY A 127 -2.49 4.73 -28.19
N GLY A 128 -1.67 3.70 -27.96
CA GLY A 128 -0.47 3.77 -27.11
C GLY A 128 -0.61 3.15 -25.73
N THR A 129 0.33 3.50 -24.85
CA THR A 129 0.56 2.88 -23.53
C THR A 129 0.48 3.92 -22.43
N VAL A 130 -0.24 3.61 -21.34
CA VAL A 130 -0.34 4.49 -20.18
C VAL A 130 0.73 4.10 -19.16
N PHE A 131 1.72 4.95 -18.97
CA PHE A 131 2.77 4.78 -17.97
C PHE A 131 2.43 5.55 -16.69
N ARG A 132 2.42 4.82 -15.57
CA ARG A 132 2.18 5.37 -14.23
C ARG A 132 3.46 5.29 -13.41
N GLU A 133 3.93 6.44 -12.91
CA GLU A 133 5.20 6.60 -12.17
C GLU A 133 4.97 7.31 -10.82
N PRO A 134 5.42 6.73 -9.69
CA PRO A 134 5.18 7.30 -8.36
C PRO A 134 6.10 8.48 -8.07
N ILE A 135 5.54 9.56 -7.52
CA ILE A 135 6.23 10.78 -7.12
C ILE A 135 6.89 10.55 -5.75
N VAL A 136 8.14 10.07 -5.77
CA VAL A 136 8.85 9.64 -4.55
C VAL A 136 9.28 10.85 -3.71
N ILE A 137 8.55 11.11 -2.61
CA ILE A 137 8.91 12.09 -1.59
C ILE A 137 9.61 11.36 -0.42
N PRO A 138 10.91 11.60 -0.12
CA PRO A 138 11.67 10.81 0.85
C PRO A 138 11.07 10.72 2.27
N LYS A 139 10.40 11.79 2.72
CA LYS A 139 9.74 11.90 4.03
C LYS A 139 8.41 11.14 4.16
N ILE A 140 7.82 10.71 3.05
CA ILE A 140 6.59 9.91 3.06
C ILE A 140 6.97 8.42 3.19
N PRO A 141 6.50 7.72 4.25
CA PRO A 141 6.78 6.30 4.42
C PRO A 141 6.02 5.47 3.39
N ARG A 142 6.58 4.32 3.04
CA ARG A 142 6.04 3.41 2.01
C ARG A 142 5.47 2.18 2.70
N LEU A 143 4.32 1.69 2.22
CA LEU A 143 3.66 0.50 2.78
C LEU A 143 4.48 -0.78 2.52
N VAL A 144 5.33 -0.75 1.50
CA VAL A 144 6.40 -1.73 1.27
C VAL A 144 7.75 -1.02 1.49
N PRO A 145 8.36 -1.10 2.69
CA PRO A 145 9.56 -0.32 3.02
C PRO A 145 10.80 -0.64 2.17
N GLY A 146 10.81 -1.79 1.49
CA GLY A 146 11.88 -2.19 0.57
C GLY A 146 11.99 -1.31 -0.68
N TRP A 147 10.88 -0.73 -1.15
CA TRP A 147 10.83 0.08 -2.37
C TRP A 147 11.58 1.40 -2.20
N LYS A 148 12.86 1.42 -2.59
CA LYS A 148 13.76 2.59 -2.50
C LYS A 148 13.71 3.48 -3.75
N LYS A 149 13.46 2.87 -4.91
CA LYS A 149 13.39 3.50 -6.24
C LYS A 149 11.96 3.37 -6.80
N PRO A 150 11.49 4.25 -7.71
CA PRO A 150 10.16 4.14 -8.30
C PRO A 150 9.96 2.82 -9.06
N ILE A 151 8.73 2.32 -9.09
CA ILE A 151 8.28 1.23 -9.97
C ILE A 151 7.35 1.86 -11.00
N ILE A 152 7.68 1.77 -12.28
CA ILE A 152 6.86 2.35 -13.36
C ILE A 152 5.95 1.26 -13.92
N ILE A 153 4.64 1.47 -13.92
CA ILE A 153 3.68 0.54 -14.54
C ILE A 153 3.32 1.04 -15.93
N GLY A 154 3.71 0.31 -16.98
CA GLY A 154 3.26 0.51 -18.35
C GLY A 154 2.04 -0.35 -18.63
N ARG A 155 0.85 0.24 -18.64
CA ARG A 155 -0.42 -0.44 -18.92
C ARG A 155 -0.74 -0.42 -20.41
N HIS A 156 -0.96 -1.60 -20.99
CA HIS A 156 -1.57 -1.74 -22.32
C HIS A 156 -3.03 -1.30 -22.30
N ALA A 157 -3.34 -0.06 -22.68
CA ALA A 157 -4.67 0.52 -22.49
C ALA A 157 -5.69 0.14 -23.60
N PHE A 158 -5.63 -1.08 -24.13
CA PHE A 158 -6.44 -1.57 -25.25
C PHE A 158 -6.90 -3.02 -25.02
N GLY A 159 -8.01 -3.41 -25.66
CA GLY A 159 -8.47 -4.80 -25.69
C GLY A 159 -8.82 -5.38 -24.32
N ASP A 160 -8.65 -6.69 -24.20
CA ASP A 160 -8.85 -7.50 -22.99
C ASP A 160 -10.24 -7.25 -22.36
N GLN A 161 -10.38 -7.34 -21.03
CA GLN A 161 -11.67 -7.24 -20.33
C GLN A 161 -12.41 -5.92 -20.62
N TYR A 162 -11.68 -4.84 -20.91
CA TYR A 162 -12.21 -3.49 -21.15
C TYR A 162 -12.89 -3.33 -22.51
N ARG A 163 -12.79 -4.33 -23.38
CA ARG A 163 -13.54 -4.41 -24.64
C ARG A 163 -14.29 -5.75 -24.81
N ALA A 164 -14.44 -6.50 -23.72
CA ALA A 164 -15.10 -7.80 -23.74
C ALA A 164 -16.60 -7.73 -24.06
N LYS A 165 -17.19 -8.90 -24.32
CA LYS A 165 -18.62 -9.15 -24.32
C LYS A 165 -18.94 -10.30 -23.38
N ASP A 166 -19.88 -10.07 -22.48
CA ASP A 166 -20.28 -10.95 -21.41
C ASP A 166 -21.78 -11.32 -21.49
N HIS A 167 -22.16 -12.45 -20.91
CA HIS A 167 -23.53 -12.95 -20.94
C HIS A 167 -23.86 -13.84 -19.73
N VAL A 168 -25.10 -13.80 -19.26
CA VAL A 168 -25.63 -14.64 -18.18
C VAL A 168 -26.41 -15.81 -18.76
N ILE A 169 -25.89 -17.02 -18.56
CA ILE A 169 -26.49 -18.28 -19.02
C ILE A 169 -27.53 -18.74 -17.99
N LYS A 170 -28.78 -18.95 -18.42
CA LYS A 170 -29.93 -19.24 -17.53
C LYS A 170 -30.34 -20.71 -17.45
N GLY A 171 -29.57 -21.62 -18.03
CA GLY A 171 -29.93 -23.04 -18.12
C GLY A 171 -28.91 -23.87 -18.89
N GLU A 172 -29.38 -24.98 -19.45
CA GLU A 172 -28.55 -25.96 -20.17
C GLU A 172 -28.24 -25.51 -21.61
N GLY A 173 -27.07 -25.90 -22.14
CA GLY A 173 -26.68 -25.64 -23.53
C GLY A 173 -25.18 -25.50 -23.77
N THR A 174 -24.74 -25.72 -25.01
CA THR A 174 -23.33 -25.62 -25.42
C THR A 174 -22.94 -24.18 -25.75
N LEU A 175 -21.88 -23.69 -25.10
CA LEU A 175 -21.21 -22.43 -25.41
C LEU A 175 -20.08 -22.68 -26.41
N LYS A 176 -20.13 -22.02 -27.56
CA LYS A 176 -19.09 -22.00 -28.58
C LYS A 176 -18.55 -20.59 -28.80
N MET A 177 -17.28 -20.49 -29.16
CA MET A 177 -16.67 -19.32 -29.80
C MET A 177 -16.58 -19.60 -31.30
N VAL A 178 -16.94 -18.61 -32.13
CA VAL A 178 -16.92 -18.74 -33.60
C VAL A 178 -16.13 -17.58 -34.19
N PHE A 179 -15.22 -17.88 -35.11
CA PHE A 179 -14.51 -16.90 -35.92
C PHE A 179 -14.77 -17.19 -37.39
N THR A 180 -15.06 -16.17 -38.20
CA THR A 180 -15.29 -16.34 -39.64
C THR A 180 -14.22 -15.55 -40.40
N PRO A 181 -13.21 -16.21 -40.99
CA PRO A 181 -12.23 -15.57 -41.85
C PRO A 181 -12.93 -14.87 -43.03
N LYS A 182 -12.43 -13.70 -43.44
CA LYS A 182 -13.01 -12.95 -44.57
C LYS A 182 -12.83 -13.73 -45.88
N GLY A 183 -13.89 -14.41 -46.33
CA GLY A 183 -13.87 -15.27 -47.50
C GLY A 183 -13.46 -16.72 -47.21
N GLY A 184 -13.53 -17.16 -45.96
CA GLY A 184 -13.38 -18.56 -45.55
C GLY A 184 -14.56 -19.04 -44.69
N GLU A 185 -14.61 -20.35 -44.43
CA GLU A 185 -15.66 -20.97 -43.62
C GLU A 185 -15.51 -20.67 -42.11
N PRO A 186 -16.60 -20.69 -41.32
CA PRO A 186 -16.54 -20.46 -39.88
C PRO A 186 -15.71 -21.53 -39.13
N GLU A 187 -14.75 -21.06 -38.33
CA GLU A 187 -14.01 -21.83 -37.33
C GLU A 187 -14.80 -21.84 -36.02
N GLU A 188 -15.24 -23.02 -35.55
CA GLU A 188 -15.90 -23.19 -34.25
C GLU A 188 -14.96 -23.81 -33.20
N ILE A 189 -15.02 -23.29 -31.98
CA ILE A 189 -14.34 -23.84 -30.80
C ILE A 189 -15.37 -23.98 -29.67
N GLU A 190 -15.61 -25.20 -29.19
CA GLU A 190 -16.42 -25.39 -27.98
C GLU A 190 -15.67 -24.87 -26.75
N VAL A 191 -16.34 -24.05 -25.95
CA VAL A 191 -15.79 -23.43 -24.72
C VAL A 191 -16.23 -24.22 -23.49
N PHE A 192 -17.53 -24.54 -23.40
CA PHE A 192 -18.11 -25.30 -22.30
C PHE A 192 -19.50 -25.84 -22.65
N ASN A 193 -19.93 -26.92 -22.01
CA ASN A 193 -21.30 -27.43 -22.14
C ASN A 193 -22.04 -27.33 -20.80
N PHE A 194 -23.02 -26.43 -20.71
CA PHE A 194 -23.81 -26.23 -19.50
C PHE A 194 -24.82 -27.37 -19.33
N GLN A 195 -24.64 -28.19 -18.29
CA GLN A 195 -25.56 -29.26 -17.91
C GLN A 195 -26.50 -28.80 -16.78
N LYS A 196 -27.63 -29.50 -16.62
CA LYS A 196 -28.67 -29.27 -15.60
C LYS A 196 -28.16 -28.92 -14.21
N HIS A 197 -27.13 -29.61 -13.75
CA HIS A 197 -26.61 -29.49 -12.39
C HIS A 197 -25.84 -28.18 -12.15
N HIS A 198 -25.37 -27.50 -13.20
CA HIS A 198 -24.75 -26.16 -13.10
C HIS A 198 -25.79 -25.04 -12.84
N GLN A 199 -27.07 -25.28 -13.18
CA GLN A 199 -28.17 -24.31 -13.04
C GLN A 199 -28.01 -22.99 -13.83
N GLY A 200 -27.08 -22.95 -14.77
CA GLY A 200 -26.72 -21.76 -15.56
C GLY A 200 -25.25 -21.37 -15.35
N GLY A 201 -24.94 -20.08 -15.47
CA GLY A 201 -23.60 -19.53 -15.25
C GLY A 201 -23.37 -18.19 -15.95
N VAL A 202 -22.11 -17.87 -16.22
CA VAL A 202 -21.70 -16.67 -16.99
C VAL A 202 -20.66 -17.02 -18.04
N ALA A 203 -20.61 -16.24 -19.11
CA ALA A 203 -19.62 -16.34 -20.18
C ALA A 203 -19.03 -14.97 -20.48
N GLN A 204 -17.76 -14.91 -20.91
CA GLN A 204 -17.09 -13.70 -21.38
C GLN A 204 -16.14 -14.03 -22.55
N THR A 205 -16.14 -13.18 -23.56
CA THR A 205 -15.21 -13.23 -24.71
C THR A 205 -14.47 -11.89 -24.82
N GLN A 206 -13.15 -11.94 -25.02
CA GLN A 206 -12.28 -10.77 -25.12
C GLN A 206 -11.26 -10.94 -26.26
N TYR A 207 -10.71 -9.83 -26.77
CA TYR A 207 -9.77 -9.82 -27.90
C TYR A 207 -8.68 -8.76 -27.72
N ASN A 208 -7.59 -8.92 -28.45
CA ASN A 208 -6.55 -7.92 -28.62
C ASN A 208 -6.02 -8.00 -30.08
N THR A 209 -5.07 -7.15 -30.48
CA THR A 209 -4.50 -7.16 -31.85
C THR A 209 -2.98 -7.06 -31.84
N ASP A 210 -2.32 -7.80 -32.74
CA ASP A 210 -0.85 -7.78 -32.90
C ASP A 210 -0.28 -6.37 -33.09
N GLU A 211 -0.99 -5.52 -33.84
CA GLU A 211 -0.68 -4.08 -33.99
C GLU A 211 -0.60 -3.36 -32.64
N SER A 212 -1.61 -3.56 -31.78
CA SER A 212 -1.72 -2.91 -30.48
C SER A 212 -0.69 -3.44 -29.48
N ILE A 213 -0.43 -4.76 -29.50
CA ILE A 213 0.61 -5.40 -28.68
C ILE A 213 2.00 -4.93 -29.12
N SER A 214 2.26 -4.83 -30.43
CA SER A 214 3.52 -4.32 -30.98
C SER A 214 3.73 -2.86 -30.58
N GLY A 215 2.70 -2.02 -30.71
CA GLY A 215 2.73 -0.62 -30.28
C GLY A 215 3.05 -0.46 -28.77
N PHE A 216 2.49 -1.34 -27.94
CA PHE A 216 2.78 -1.43 -26.51
C PHE A 216 4.22 -1.87 -26.22
N ALA A 217 4.76 -2.83 -26.99
CA ALA A 217 6.16 -3.25 -26.92
C ALA A 217 7.11 -2.09 -27.25
N HIS A 218 6.97 -1.45 -28.42
CA HIS A 218 7.84 -0.31 -28.81
C HIS A 218 7.77 0.85 -27.81
N ALA A 219 6.59 1.19 -27.28
CA ALA A 219 6.46 2.24 -26.26
C ALA A 219 7.21 1.88 -24.97
N SER A 220 7.11 0.62 -24.52
CA SER A 220 7.76 0.13 -23.31
C SER A 220 9.29 0.07 -23.44
N PHE A 221 9.80 -0.42 -24.57
CA PHE A 221 11.25 -0.46 -24.84
C PHE A 221 11.85 0.95 -24.96
N LYS A 222 11.17 1.89 -25.62
CA LYS A 222 11.61 3.29 -25.73
C LYS A 222 11.72 3.97 -24.36
N LEU A 223 10.71 3.81 -23.49
CA LEU A 223 10.75 4.41 -22.15
C LEU A 223 11.84 3.78 -21.27
N ALA A 224 12.07 2.47 -21.38
CA ALA A 224 13.13 1.78 -20.66
C ALA A 224 14.54 2.30 -21.02
N ILE A 225 14.81 2.55 -22.31
CA ILE A 225 16.06 3.15 -22.79
C ILE A 225 16.21 4.60 -22.31
N ASP A 226 15.15 5.42 -22.45
CA ASP A 226 15.13 6.83 -22.03
C ASP A 226 15.40 6.99 -20.52
N LYS A 227 14.66 6.25 -19.70
CA LYS A 227 14.82 6.22 -18.23
C LYS A 227 16.07 5.47 -17.76
N LYS A 228 16.71 4.68 -18.63
CA LYS A 228 17.79 3.71 -18.31
C LYS A 228 17.40 2.76 -17.18
N LEU A 229 16.22 2.15 -17.32
CA LEU A 229 15.66 1.19 -16.37
C LEU A 229 15.41 -0.16 -17.07
N PRO A 230 15.67 -1.31 -16.42
CA PRO A 230 15.31 -2.61 -16.98
C PRO A 230 13.79 -2.79 -17.06
N LEU A 231 13.35 -3.62 -18.00
CA LEU A 231 11.95 -3.81 -18.35
C LEU A 231 11.50 -5.25 -18.10
N TYR A 232 10.51 -5.41 -17.25
CA TYR A 232 9.77 -6.66 -17.09
C TYR A 232 8.46 -6.59 -17.89
N MET A 233 8.10 -7.66 -18.61
CA MET A 233 6.73 -7.83 -19.13
C MET A 233 6.15 -9.13 -18.56
N SER A 234 4.92 -9.11 -18.05
CA SER A 234 4.35 -10.30 -17.40
C SER A 234 2.95 -10.68 -17.87
N THR A 235 2.74 -11.99 -18.02
CA THR A 235 1.50 -12.62 -18.48
C THR A 235 1.20 -13.92 -17.72
N LYS A 236 0.14 -14.65 -18.09
CA LYS A 236 -0.11 -16.03 -17.63
C LYS A 236 -0.10 -17.02 -18.82
N ASN A 237 0.90 -16.92 -19.70
CA ASN A 237 1.04 -17.75 -20.90
C ASN A 237 1.13 -19.27 -20.64
N THR A 238 1.50 -19.72 -19.44
CA THR A 238 1.40 -21.14 -19.06
C THR A 238 -0.03 -21.67 -19.08
N ILE A 239 -1.02 -20.81 -18.82
CA ILE A 239 -2.46 -21.12 -18.87
C ILE A 239 -3.06 -20.64 -20.20
N LEU A 240 -2.95 -19.35 -20.51
CA LEU A 240 -3.50 -18.71 -21.71
C LEU A 240 -2.55 -18.88 -22.91
N LYS A 241 -2.21 -20.13 -23.25
CA LYS A 241 -1.10 -20.51 -24.15
C LYS A 241 -1.07 -19.79 -25.50
N LYS A 242 -2.22 -19.53 -26.12
CA LYS A 242 -2.32 -18.77 -27.39
C LYS A 242 -2.34 -17.26 -27.15
N TYR A 243 -3.23 -16.77 -26.29
CA TYR A 243 -3.50 -15.34 -26.07
C TYR A 243 -2.29 -14.63 -25.41
N ASP A 244 -1.89 -15.11 -24.24
CA ASP A 244 -0.76 -14.56 -23.47
C ASP A 244 0.59 -15.05 -24.00
N GLY A 245 0.59 -16.13 -24.80
CA GLY A 245 1.71 -16.52 -25.65
C GLY A 245 2.03 -15.41 -26.64
N ARG A 246 1.07 -14.99 -27.47
CA ARG A 246 1.30 -13.96 -28.50
C ARG A 246 1.82 -12.63 -27.93
N PHE A 247 1.41 -12.24 -26.72
CA PHE A 247 2.01 -11.12 -25.98
C PHE A 247 3.51 -11.31 -25.72
N LYS A 248 3.91 -12.48 -25.21
CA LYS A 248 5.33 -12.81 -24.99
C LYS A 248 6.10 -12.82 -26.31
N ASP A 249 5.55 -13.50 -27.31
CA ASP A 249 6.22 -13.75 -28.57
C ASP A 249 6.49 -12.43 -29.31
N ILE A 250 5.50 -11.54 -29.42
CA ILE A 250 5.67 -10.18 -30.01
C ILE A 250 6.71 -9.35 -29.27
N PHE A 251 6.70 -9.34 -27.93
CA PHE A 251 7.71 -8.60 -27.16
C PHE A 251 9.12 -9.15 -27.38
N GLN A 252 9.29 -10.47 -27.44
CA GLN A 252 10.59 -11.10 -27.68
C GLN A 252 11.08 -10.86 -29.12
N GLU A 253 10.20 -11.06 -30.12
CA GLU A 253 10.43 -10.78 -31.54
C GLU A 253 10.93 -9.33 -31.75
N ILE A 254 10.27 -8.36 -31.13
CA ILE A 254 10.64 -6.93 -31.24
C ILE A 254 11.92 -6.62 -30.44
N TYR A 255 12.13 -7.23 -29.27
CA TYR A 255 13.33 -7.02 -28.45
C TYR A 255 14.61 -7.47 -29.18
N ASP A 256 14.69 -8.75 -29.56
CA ASP A 256 15.89 -9.31 -30.17
C ASP A 256 16.22 -8.71 -31.54
N LYS A 257 15.19 -8.26 -32.28
CA LYS A 257 15.34 -7.65 -33.61
C LYS A 257 15.72 -6.16 -33.57
N GLU A 258 15.17 -5.38 -32.63
CA GLU A 258 15.21 -3.90 -32.73
C GLU A 258 15.79 -3.16 -31.52
N TYR A 259 15.74 -3.73 -30.30
CA TYR A 259 16.11 -2.99 -29.08
C TYR A 259 17.27 -3.56 -28.27
N LYS A 260 17.57 -4.85 -28.41
CA LYS A 260 18.60 -5.56 -27.64
C LYS A 260 19.95 -4.84 -27.60
N ALA A 261 20.45 -4.38 -28.74
CA ALA A 261 21.73 -3.68 -28.84
C ALA A 261 21.76 -2.34 -28.07
N ASP A 262 20.65 -1.58 -28.05
CA ASP A 262 20.57 -0.33 -27.28
C ASP A 262 20.34 -0.61 -25.78
N PHE A 263 19.67 -1.70 -25.41
CA PHE A 263 19.56 -2.17 -24.02
C PHE A 263 20.93 -2.58 -23.45
N GLU A 264 21.68 -3.43 -24.17
CA GLU A 264 23.04 -3.86 -23.81
C GLU A 264 23.98 -2.65 -23.67
N LYS A 265 23.93 -1.72 -24.62
CA LYS A 265 24.67 -0.45 -24.61
C LYS A 265 24.29 0.50 -23.46
N ALA A 266 23.04 0.45 -22.99
CA ALA A 266 22.57 1.22 -21.85
C ALA A 266 22.74 0.50 -20.49
N GLY A 267 23.21 -0.76 -20.48
CA GLY A 267 23.43 -1.54 -19.27
C GLY A 267 22.15 -2.06 -18.61
N ILE A 268 21.08 -2.24 -19.40
CA ILE A 268 19.75 -2.70 -18.95
C ILE A 268 19.31 -3.95 -19.71
N TRP A 269 18.28 -4.63 -19.21
CA TRP A 269 17.76 -5.87 -19.79
C TRP A 269 16.23 -5.85 -19.94
N TYR A 270 15.74 -6.70 -20.84
CA TYR A 270 14.33 -7.10 -20.92
C TYR A 270 14.15 -8.52 -20.36
N GLU A 271 13.04 -8.78 -19.67
CA GLU A 271 12.68 -10.11 -19.19
C GLU A 271 11.16 -10.36 -19.25
N HIS A 272 10.75 -11.54 -19.73
CA HIS A 272 9.37 -12.04 -19.56
C HIS A 272 9.23 -12.82 -18.26
N ARG A 273 8.17 -12.57 -17.49
CA ARG A 273 7.83 -13.34 -16.28
C ARG A 273 6.37 -13.76 -16.22
N LEU A 274 6.07 -14.77 -15.41
CA LEU A 274 4.69 -15.07 -15.03
C LEU A 274 4.21 -14.04 -14.02
N ILE A 275 2.98 -13.54 -14.18
CA ILE A 275 2.41 -12.45 -13.37
C ILE A 275 2.47 -12.71 -11.86
N ASP A 276 2.28 -13.95 -11.41
CA ASP A 276 2.33 -14.37 -10.02
C ASP A 276 3.74 -14.38 -9.42
N ASP A 277 4.76 -14.73 -10.20
CA ASP A 277 6.16 -14.54 -9.79
C ASP A 277 6.53 -13.05 -9.82
N MET A 278 6.09 -12.32 -10.85
CA MET A 278 6.39 -10.89 -11.01
C MET A 278 5.86 -10.05 -9.84
N VAL A 279 4.64 -10.27 -9.36
CA VAL A 279 4.13 -9.56 -8.17
C VAL A 279 4.83 -10.00 -6.87
N ALA A 280 5.24 -11.27 -6.77
CA ALA A 280 6.02 -11.76 -5.64
C ALA A 280 7.45 -11.19 -5.62
N GLN A 281 8.07 -10.98 -6.78
CA GLN A 281 9.33 -10.26 -6.95
C GLN A 281 9.15 -8.78 -6.67
N MET A 282 8.06 -8.16 -7.14
CA MET A 282 7.77 -6.74 -6.94
C MET A 282 7.80 -6.36 -5.45
N ILE A 283 7.10 -7.10 -4.60
CA ILE A 283 7.07 -6.88 -3.13
C ILE A 283 8.44 -7.07 -2.48
N LYS A 284 9.31 -7.94 -3.02
CA LYS A 284 10.67 -8.22 -2.49
C LYS A 284 11.74 -7.24 -3.00
N SER A 285 11.43 -6.48 -4.05
CA SER A 285 12.41 -5.66 -4.77
C SER A 285 12.76 -4.35 -4.04
N GLU A 286 13.80 -3.66 -4.54
CA GLU A 286 14.05 -2.25 -4.18
C GLU A 286 13.32 -1.24 -5.09
N GLY A 287 12.48 -1.70 -6.02
CA GLY A 287 12.01 -0.92 -7.15
C GLY A 287 13.12 -0.59 -8.16
N GLY A 288 12.88 0.38 -9.05
CA GLY A 288 13.85 0.87 -10.03
C GLY A 288 13.86 0.11 -11.35
N TYR A 289 12.68 -0.18 -11.87
CA TYR A 289 12.44 -0.89 -13.13
C TYR A 289 11.04 -0.55 -13.66
N ILE A 290 10.76 -0.95 -14.91
CA ILE A 290 9.47 -0.79 -15.57
C ILE A 290 8.75 -2.15 -15.62
N MET A 291 7.44 -2.17 -15.40
CA MET A 291 6.56 -3.33 -15.57
C MET A 291 5.57 -3.05 -16.71
N ALA A 292 5.81 -3.64 -17.88
CA ALA A 292 4.83 -3.74 -18.94
C ALA A 292 3.77 -4.79 -18.54
N LEU A 293 2.56 -4.31 -18.27
CA LEU A 293 1.42 -5.10 -17.84
C LEU A 293 0.27 -5.02 -18.86
N LYS A 294 -0.45 -6.13 -19.03
CA LYS A 294 -1.72 -6.20 -19.76
C LYS A 294 -2.77 -5.26 -19.16
N ASN A 295 -3.87 -5.01 -19.86
CA ASN A 295 -4.79 -3.92 -19.54
C ASN A 295 -5.34 -3.98 -18.10
N TYR A 296 -5.73 -5.19 -17.65
CA TYR A 296 -6.26 -5.42 -16.30
C TYR A 296 -5.18 -5.41 -15.22
N ASP A 297 -4.08 -6.14 -15.44
CA ASP A 297 -2.96 -6.19 -14.51
C ASP A 297 -2.36 -4.79 -14.29
N GLY A 298 -2.25 -4.00 -15.36
CA GLY A 298 -1.77 -2.61 -15.33
C GLY A 298 -2.70 -1.64 -14.61
N ASP A 299 -4.02 -1.89 -14.61
CA ASP A 299 -4.96 -1.14 -13.78
C ASP A 299 -4.68 -1.43 -12.30
N VAL A 300 -4.86 -2.70 -11.90
CA VAL A 300 -4.83 -3.16 -10.50
C VAL A 300 -3.47 -2.91 -9.85
N GLN A 301 -2.36 -3.26 -10.52
CA GLN A 301 -1.03 -3.10 -9.92
C GLN A 301 -0.59 -1.64 -9.85
N SER A 302 -1.07 -0.76 -10.73
CA SER A 302 -0.70 0.67 -10.66
C SER A 302 -1.30 1.40 -9.47
N ASP A 303 -2.53 1.04 -9.07
CA ASP A 303 -3.16 1.55 -7.85
C ASP A 303 -2.48 0.98 -6.59
N ILE A 304 -2.06 -0.30 -6.62
CA ILE A 304 -1.25 -0.93 -5.55
C ILE A 304 0.10 -0.20 -5.41
N VAL A 305 0.79 0.10 -6.51
CA VAL A 305 2.05 0.86 -6.48
C VAL A 305 1.80 2.28 -5.95
N ALA A 306 0.79 3.00 -6.46
CA ALA A 306 0.47 4.36 -5.99
C ALA A 306 0.19 4.42 -4.48
N GLN A 307 -0.63 3.49 -3.97
CA GLN A 307 -0.90 3.44 -2.54
C GLN A 307 0.31 2.94 -1.72
N GLY A 308 1.14 2.05 -2.28
CA GLY A 308 2.37 1.59 -1.67
C GLY A 308 3.44 2.69 -1.53
N PHE A 309 3.49 3.64 -2.47
CA PHE A 309 4.29 4.87 -2.38
C PHE A 309 3.64 6.00 -1.56
N GLY A 310 2.42 5.81 -1.07
CA GLY A 310 1.80 6.57 0.03
C GLY A 310 0.42 7.15 -0.28
N SER A 311 0.15 7.57 -1.52
CA SER A 311 -1.12 8.18 -1.91
C SER A 311 -1.31 8.17 -3.43
N LEU A 312 -2.56 8.00 -3.89
CA LEU A 312 -2.94 8.21 -5.29
C LEU A 312 -2.66 9.65 -5.78
N GLY A 313 -2.53 10.62 -4.87
CA GLY A 313 -2.08 11.98 -5.17
C GLY A 313 -0.57 12.11 -5.48
N LEU A 314 0.21 11.04 -5.32
CA LEU A 314 1.64 10.95 -5.63
C LEU A 314 1.91 10.00 -6.82
N MET A 315 1.09 10.05 -7.87
CA MET A 315 1.23 9.20 -9.04
C MET A 315 0.94 10.00 -10.32
N THR A 316 1.93 10.08 -11.22
CA THR A 316 1.74 10.64 -12.58
C THR A 316 1.15 9.58 -13.49
N SER A 317 0.38 9.97 -14.51
CA SER A 317 -0.11 9.07 -15.56
C SER A 317 0.17 9.73 -16.91
N VAL A 318 0.89 9.05 -17.82
CA VAL A 318 1.23 9.58 -19.14
C VAL A 318 0.95 8.54 -20.23
N LEU A 319 0.10 8.88 -21.18
CA LEU A 319 -0.16 8.11 -22.39
C LEU A 319 0.90 8.48 -23.45
N ILE A 320 1.60 7.47 -23.98
CA ILE A 320 2.62 7.63 -25.03
C ILE A 320 2.26 6.76 -26.23
N THR A 321 2.17 7.36 -27.41
CA THR A 321 1.94 6.64 -28.68
C THR A 321 3.18 5.88 -29.15
N PRO A 322 3.04 4.82 -29.98
CA PRO A 322 4.19 4.01 -30.42
C PRO A 322 5.25 4.78 -31.21
N ASP A 323 4.88 5.89 -31.86
CA ASP A 323 5.82 6.76 -32.58
C ASP A 323 6.67 7.64 -31.64
N GLY A 324 6.30 7.76 -30.37
CA GLY A 324 6.98 8.59 -29.35
C GLY A 324 6.75 10.10 -29.48
N LYS A 325 5.90 10.54 -30.41
CA LYS A 325 5.62 11.97 -30.62
C LYS A 325 4.41 12.44 -29.83
N THR A 326 3.32 11.68 -29.88
CA THR A 326 2.07 12.07 -29.24
C THR A 326 2.05 11.63 -27.78
N PHE A 327 1.80 12.60 -26.91
CA PHE A 327 1.91 12.50 -25.47
C PHE A 327 0.68 13.16 -24.83
N GLU A 328 0.06 12.48 -23.87
CA GLU A 328 -1.02 13.02 -23.06
C GLU A 328 -0.71 12.73 -21.58
N SER A 329 -0.83 13.73 -20.71
CA SER A 329 -0.52 13.58 -19.29
C SER A 329 -1.68 13.97 -18.38
N GLU A 330 -2.08 13.04 -17.52
CA GLU A 330 -3.18 13.16 -16.57
C GLU A 330 -2.77 12.88 -15.11
N ALA A 331 -3.61 13.30 -14.18
CA ALA A 331 -3.53 12.81 -12.80
C ALA A 331 -4.05 11.35 -12.75
N ALA A 332 -3.34 10.45 -12.08
CA ALA A 332 -3.74 9.04 -12.03
C ALA A 332 -5.04 8.76 -11.25
N HIS A 333 -5.55 9.73 -10.49
CA HIS A 333 -6.73 9.61 -9.64
C HIS A 333 -8.00 10.20 -10.28
N GLY A 334 -9.17 9.74 -9.81
CA GLY A 334 -10.46 10.34 -10.18
C GLY A 334 -10.69 11.75 -9.60
N THR A 335 -11.89 12.27 -9.83
CA THR A 335 -12.33 13.65 -9.59
C THR A 335 -12.47 14.09 -8.11
N VAL A 336 -12.17 13.19 -7.18
CA VAL A 336 -12.25 13.35 -5.72
C VAL A 336 -13.63 13.86 -5.23
N THR A 337 -14.72 13.31 -5.79
CA THR A 337 -16.14 13.60 -5.49
C THR A 337 -16.44 13.89 -4.02
N ARG A 338 -15.94 13.07 -3.08
CA ARG A 338 -16.19 13.23 -1.65
C ARG A 338 -15.74 14.60 -1.12
N HIS A 339 -14.62 15.13 -1.60
CA HIS A 339 -14.12 16.45 -1.21
C HIS A 339 -14.89 17.56 -1.92
N PHE A 340 -15.34 17.33 -3.17
CA PHE A 340 -16.22 18.27 -3.86
C PHE A 340 -17.56 18.46 -3.12
N ARG A 341 -18.15 17.40 -2.57
CA ARG A 341 -19.39 17.51 -1.75
C ARG A 341 -19.20 18.35 -0.49
N GLU A 342 -18.00 18.38 0.09
CA GLU A 342 -17.69 19.28 1.21
C GLU A 342 -17.45 20.71 0.72
N HIS A 343 -16.74 20.90 -0.39
CA HIS A 343 -16.58 22.21 -1.02
C HIS A 343 -17.93 22.85 -1.42
N GLN A 344 -18.87 22.07 -1.96
CA GLN A 344 -20.24 22.51 -2.29
C GLN A 344 -21.04 22.99 -1.06
N LYS A 345 -20.67 22.58 0.16
CA LYS A 345 -21.25 23.05 1.43
C LYS A 345 -20.53 24.28 2.00
N GLY A 346 -19.44 24.73 1.36
CA GLY A 346 -18.53 25.74 1.89
C GLY A 346 -17.50 25.21 2.90
N ASN A 347 -17.41 23.90 3.10
CA ASN A 347 -16.47 23.30 4.06
C ASN A 347 -15.03 23.28 3.49
N PRO A 348 -14.00 23.50 4.33
CA PRO A 348 -12.61 23.50 3.89
C PRO A 348 -12.14 22.09 3.51
N THR A 349 -11.54 21.95 2.32
CA THR A 349 -10.98 20.68 1.82
C THR A 349 -9.46 20.62 2.01
N SER A 350 -8.94 19.39 2.06
CA SER A 350 -7.51 19.09 1.99
C SER A 350 -7.34 17.98 0.95
N THR A 351 -7.35 18.40 -0.32
CA THR A 351 -7.15 17.55 -1.49
C THR A 351 -5.73 17.74 -1.98
N ASN A 352 -5.02 16.65 -2.23
CA ASN A 352 -3.66 16.67 -2.76
C ASN A 352 -3.69 17.12 -4.24
N PRO A 353 -3.04 18.24 -4.62
CA PRO A 353 -3.00 18.70 -6.01
C PRO A 353 -1.75 18.22 -6.76
N ILE A 354 -0.83 17.47 -6.12
CA ILE A 354 0.50 17.18 -6.66
C ILE A 354 0.39 16.43 -8.00
N ALA A 355 -0.37 15.35 -8.09
CA ALA A 355 -0.58 14.64 -9.36
C ALA A 355 -1.15 15.54 -10.49
N SER A 356 -2.05 16.48 -10.18
CA SER A 356 -2.58 17.44 -11.16
C SER A 356 -1.55 18.51 -11.59
N ILE A 357 -0.67 18.95 -10.68
CA ILE A 357 0.47 19.82 -11.00
C ILE A 357 1.49 19.06 -11.87
N PHE A 358 1.71 17.78 -11.58
CA PHE A 358 2.59 16.92 -12.37
C PHE A 358 2.02 16.63 -13.76
N ALA A 359 0.69 16.48 -13.92
CA ALA A 359 0.06 16.38 -15.24
C ALA A 359 0.40 17.59 -16.14
N TRP A 360 0.32 18.81 -15.60
CA TRP A 360 0.70 20.04 -16.30
C TRP A 360 2.20 20.13 -16.60
N THR A 361 3.03 19.87 -15.60
CA THR A 361 4.49 20.03 -15.73
C THR A 361 5.10 18.97 -16.65
N ARG A 362 4.65 17.71 -16.61
CA ARG A 362 5.05 16.66 -17.56
C ARG A 362 4.70 17.03 -19.01
N GLY A 363 3.51 17.58 -19.26
CA GLY A 363 3.12 18.10 -20.57
C GLY A 363 3.99 19.29 -21.02
N LEU A 364 4.29 20.24 -20.13
CA LEU A 364 5.17 21.38 -20.42
C LEU A 364 6.62 20.96 -20.67
N VAL A 365 7.16 19.98 -19.93
CA VAL A 365 8.45 19.36 -20.21
C VAL A 365 8.45 18.78 -21.63
N LYS A 366 7.44 17.97 -21.98
CA LYS A 366 7.38 17.34 -23.30
C LYS A 366 7.23 18.34 -24.44
N ARG A 367 6.46 19.41 -24.22
CA ARG A 367 6.35 20.55 -25.15
C ARG A 367 7.70 21.25 -25.34
N GLY A 368 8.45 21.47 -24.26
CA GLY A 368 9.77 22.11 -24.28
C GLY A 368 10.84 21.27 -24.99
N GLU A 369 10.84 19.95 -24.77
CA GLU A 369 11.67 18.99 -25.53
C GLU A 369 11.41 19.08 -27.04
N LEU A 370 10.14 18.97 -27.44
CA LEU A 370 9.72 18.98 -28.85
C LEU A 370 9.92 20.33 -29.55
N ASP A 371 9.90 21.43 -28.78
CA ASP A 371 10.05 22.80 -29.31
C ASP A 371 11.50 23.28 -29.34
N GLY A 372 12.37 22.70 -28.50
CA GLY A 372 13.74 23.16 -28.26
C GLY A 372 13.82 24.35 -27.28
N THR A 373 12.89 24.47 -26.33
CA THR A 373 12.78 25.59 -25.39
C THR A 373 13.10 25.16 -23.94
N PRO A 374 14.40 25.06 -23.57
CA PRO A 374 14.82 24.56 -22.26
C PRO A 374 14.34 25.43 -21.08
N GLU A 375 13.97 26.68 -21.32
CA GLU A 375 13.35 27.55 -20.31
C GLU A 375 11.96 27.08 -19.88
N VAL A 376 11.19 26.41 -20.77
CA VAL A 376 9.90 25.78 -20.44
C VAL A 376 10.12 24.55 -19.56
N VAL A 377 11.13 23.74 -19.90
CA VAL A 377 11.56 22.57 -19.12
C VAL A 377 12.03 22.99 -17.73
N LYS A 378 13.01 23.91 -17.64
CA LYS A 378 13.52 24.48 -16.38
C LYS A 378 12.39 25.01 -15.48
N PHE A 379 11.35 25.63 -16.05
CA PHE A 379 10.18 26.10 -15.31
C PHE A 379 9.34 24.95 -14.76
N ALA A 380 8.99 23.98 -15.60
CA ALA A 380 8.15 22.85 -15.21
C ALA A 380 8.81 21.99 -14.11
N GLU A 381 10.09 21.63 -14.28
CA GLU A 381 10.87 20.92 -13.27
C GLU A 381 10.97 21.67 -11.94
N SER A 382 11.06 23.01 -11.98
CA SER A 382 11.13 23.83 -10.76
C SER A 382 9.82 23.87 -9.98
N LEU A 383 8.67 23.67 -10.64
CA LEU A 383 7.38 23.57 -9.99
C LEU A 383 7.19 22.20 -9.32
N GLU A 384 7.62 21.13 -9.98
CA GLU A 384 7.69 19.79 -9.37
C GLU A 384 8.62 19.78 -8.14
N GLU A 385 9.81 20.37 -8.28
CA GLU A 385 10.78 20.54 -7.20
C GLU A 385 10.19 21.34 -6.02
N ALA A 386 9.42 22.39 -6.29
CA ALA A 386 8.72 23.16 -5.26
C ALA A 386 7.67 22.32 -4.52
N CYS A 387 6.86 21.51 -5.22
CA CYS A 387 5.89 20.59 -4.61
C CYS A 387 6.58 19.59 -3.66
N ILE A 388 7.67 18.95 -4.12
CA ILE A 388 8.43 17.98 -3.33
C ILE A 388 9.06 18.67 -2.11
N HIS A 389 9.69 19.83 -2.26
CA HIS A 389 10.35 20.53 -1.16
C HIS A 389 9.39 21.06 -0.08
N VAL A 390 8.17 21.49 -0.44
CA VAL A 390 7.15 21.93 0.53
C VAL A 390 6.73 20.78 1.47
N VAL A 391 6.57 19.55 0.95
CA VAL A 391 6.31 18.37 1.77
C VAL A 391 7.58 17.92 2.51
N ASN A 392 8.68 17.71 1.77
CA ASN A 392 9.90 17.06 2.26
C ASN A 392 10.67 17.92 3.27
N GLU A 393 10.99 19.16 2.92
CA GLU A 393 11.72 20.05 3.84
C GLU A 393 10.75 20.65 4.86
N GLN A 394 9.75 21.40 4.38
CA GLN A 394 8.93 22.27 5.22
C GLN A 394 7.87 21.50 6.02
N GLY A 395 7.50 20.28 5.59
CA GLY A 395 6.48 19.47 6.27
C GLY A 395 5.05 19.96 6.05
N ILE A 396 4.85 20.90 5.13
CA ILE A 396 3.53 21.42 4.76
C ILE A 396 2.93 20.43 3.75
N MET A 397 1.82 19.80 4.12
CA MET A 397 1.25 18.71 3.31
C MET A 397 -0.26 18.58 3.49
N THR A 398 -0.92 17.94 2.54
CA THR A 398 -2.35 17.63 2.59
C THR A 398 -2.65 16.41 3.47
N LYS A 399 -3.93 16.24 3.82
CA LYS A 399 -4.38 15.28 4.84
C LYS A 399 -4.06 13.83 4.53
N ASP A 400 -4.07 13.45 3.25
CA ASP A 400 -3.67 12.11 2.78
C ASP A 400 -2.20 11.81 3.12
N LEU A 401 -1.30 12.75 2.88
CA LEU A 401 0.14 12.61 3.17
C LEU A 401 0.42 12.58 4.68
N ALA A 402 -0.28 13.41 5.45
CA ALA A 402 -0.21 13.36 6.91
C ALA A 402 -0.70 12.00 7.45
N LEU A 403 -1.84 11.51 6.96
CA LEU A 403 -2.37 10.18 7.34
C LEU A 403 -1.42 9.03 6.95
N ALA A 404 -0.74 9.11 5.81
CA ALA A 404 0.30 8.16 5.42
C ALA A 404 1.49 8.18 6.39
N MET A 405 1.85 9.34 6.94
CA MET A 405 2.82 9.47 8.05
C MET A 405 2.27 9.05 9.44
N GLY A 406 1.06 8.48 9.51
CA GLY A 406 0.39 8.11 10.77
C GLY A 406 -0.16 9.30 11.59
N LYS A 407 -0.01 10.53 11.08
CA LYS A 407 -0.44 11.77 11.73
C LYS A 407 -1.96 11.97 11.61
N LYS A 408 -2.58 12.53 12.65
CA LYS A 408 -4.06 12.62 12.79
C LYS A 408 -4.57 13.93 13.39
N GLY A 409 -3.70 14.81 13.88
CA GLY A 409 -4.07 16.13 14.38
C GLY A 409 -4.63 17.03 13.28
N LYS A 410 -5.33 18.10 13.66
CA LYS A 410 -5.80 19.11 12.69
C LYS A 410 -4.65 19.96 12.15
N ASP A 411 -3.61 20.14 12.96
CA ASP A 411 -2.43 20.95 12.66
C ASP A 411 -1.31 20.15 11.94
N ASP A 412 -1.52 18.84 11.75
CA ASP A 412 -0.61 17.96 11.00
C ASP A 412 -0.72 18.12 9.47
N TYR A 413 -1.76 18.80 8.97
CA TYR A 413 -2.03 19.00 7.55
C TYR A 413 -2.64 20.38 7.26
N VAL A 414 -2.50 20.85 6.03
CA VAL A 414 -3.08 22.13 5.57
C VAL A 414 -4.25 21.92 4.60
N THR A 415 -5.02 22.97 4.33
CA THR A 415 -6.07 22.96 3.29
C THR A 415 -5.45 22.97 1.88
N THR A 416 -6.25 22.62 0.88
CA THR A 416 -5.86 22.62 -0.55
C THR A 416 -5.21 23.95 -0.96
N GLY A 417 -5.83 25.08 -0.60
CA GLY A 417 -5.32 26.42 -0.90
C GLY A 417 -4.01 26.73 -0.18
N ALA A 418 -3.93 26.47 1.13
CA ALA A 418 -2.71 26.75 1.90
C ALA A 418 -1.50 25.89 1.48
N TYR A 419 -1.72 24.71 0.89
CA TYR A 419 -0.64 23.96 0.23
C TYR A 419 -0.19 24.65 -1.06
N LEU A 420 -1.13 25.08 -1.92
CA LEU A 420 -0.83 25.80 -3.16
C LEU A 420 -0.10 27.14 -2.90
N ASP A 421 -0.49 27.89 -1.88
CA ASP A 421 0.19 29.12 -1.45
C ASP A 421 1.66 28.86 -1.05
N ALA A 422 1.92 27.74 -0.36
CA ALA A 422 3.27 27.34 0.01
C ALA A 422 4.12 26.92 -1.20
N VAL A 423 3.53 26.19 -2.16
CA VAL A 423 4.17 25.83 -3.44
C VAL A 423 4.46 27.08 -4.26
N GLU A 424 3.53 28.02 -4.40
CA GLU A 424 3.73 29.26 -5.13
C GLU A 424 4.86 30.11 -4.51
N LYS A 425 4.92 30.18 -3.18
CA LYS A 425 5.99 30.85 -2.43
C LYS A 425 7.35 30.17 -2.64
N ARG A 426 7.45 28.83 -2.60
CA ARG A 426 8.71 28.12 -2.89
C ARG A 426 9.12 28.28 -4.35
N MET A 427 8.18 28.15 -5.28
CA MET A 427 8.41 28.29 -6.72
C MET A 427 8.96 29.67 -7.09
N LYS A 428 8.41 30.76 -6.53
CA LYS A 428 8.96 32.12 -6.70
C LYS A 428 10.43 32.22 -6.26
N THR A 429 10.79 31.58 -5.15
CA THR A 429 12.18 31.54 -4.65
C THR A 429 13.10 30.70 -5.55
N VAL A 430 12.65 29.52 -6.00
CA VAL A 430 13.43 28.63 -6.88
C VAL A 430 13.65 29.27 -8.26
N LEU A 431 12.62 29.90 -8.84
CA LEU A 431 12.76 30.65 -10.09
C LEU A 431 13.70 31.84 -9.96
N GLN A 432 13.66 32.60 -8.86
CA GLN A 432 14.61 33.68 -8.62
C GLN A 432 16.05 33.14 -8.59
N ALA A 433 16.31 32.06 -7.84
CA ALA A 433 17.64 31.45 -7.80
C ALA A 433 18.10 30.96 -9.19
N LYS A 434 17.28 30.16 -9.89
CA LYS A 434 17.68 29.54 -11.17
C LYS A 434 17.75 30.51 -12.36
N LEU A 435 17.01 31.63 -12.35
CA LEU A 435 17.01 32.60 -13.46
C LEU A 435 17.96 33.78 -13.23
N LEU A 436 18.45 34.02 -12.01
CA LEU A 436 19.45 35.06 -11.73
C LEU A 436 20.90 34.59 -11.94
N ILE A 437 21.13 33.27 -12.03
CA ILE A 437 22.47 32.69 -12.27
C ILE A 437 22.96 32.91 -13.70
N ASP A 438 22.06 33.09 -14.68
CA ASP A 438 22.39 33.35 -16.08
C ASP A 438 22.77 34.84 -16.36
N ILE A 439 23.12 35.63 -15.33
CA ILE A 439 23.59 37.03 -15.44
C ILE A 439 25.07 37.14 -15.04
N PRO A 440 25.99 37.61 -15.91
CA PRO A 440 27.40 37.76 -15.58
C PRO A 440 27.63 38.82 -14.49
N HIS A 441 28.66 38.61 -13.67
CA HIS A 441 28.87 39.32 -12.39
C HIS A 441 28.80 40.85 -12.46
N LEU A 442 28.05 41.42 -11.51
CA LEU A 442 28.30 42.75 -10.95
C LEU A 442 28.71 42.61 -9.47
N PRO A 443 29.51 43.54 -8.90
CA PRO A 443 30.09 43.35 -7.57
C PRO A 443 29.06 43.28 -6.44
N LEU A 444 29.31 42.39 -5.48
CA LEU A 444 28.60 42.34 -4.21
C LEU A 444 29.07 43.47 -3.30
N ASP A 445 28.22 44.46 -3.09
CA ASP A 445 28.35 45.35 -1.93
C ASP A 445 26.97 45.85 -1.46
N SER A 446 26.85 46.11 -0.15
CA SER A 446 25.61 46.51 0.55
C SER A 446 24.41 45.54 0.47
N CYS A 447 24.35 44.57 1.38
CA CYS A 447 23.12 43.84 1.71
C CYS A 447 22.78 44.01 3.20
N VAL A 448 21.84 44.91 3.51
CA VAL A 448 21.40 45.21 4.89
C VAL A 448 20.07 44.52 5.17
N PHE A 449 20.03 43.68 6.20
CA PHE A 449 18.80 43.02 6.65
C PHE A 449 17.80 44.02 7.23
N VAL A 450 16.57 44.01 6.75
CA VAL A 450 15.43 44.70 7.36
C VAL A 450 14.21 43.77 7.38
N GLN A 451 13.74 43.40 8.57
CA GLN A 451 12.47 42.68 8.75
C GLN A 451 11.28 43.66 8.70
N PRO A 452 10.18 43.35 7.99
CA PRO A 452 8.90 44.04 8.16
C PRO A 452 7.99 43.33 9.15
N THR A 453 7.49 44.06 10.15
CA THR A 453 6.49 43.61 11.14
C THR A 453 5.06 43.64 10.60
N TYR A 454 4.16 42.82 11.17
CA TYR A 454 2.71 42.86 10.91
C TYR A 454 2.01 44.07 11.55
N LEU A 455 1.00 44.64 10.86
CA LEU A 455 -0.15 45.35 11.43
C LEU A 455 -1.34 45.33 10.43
N PRO A 456 -2.62 45.50 10.85
CA PRO A 456 -3.78 45.01 10.08
C PRO A 456 -4.85 46.06 9.68
N LEU A 457 -5.88 45.59 8.95
CA LEU A 457 -7.15 46.28 8.59
C LEU A 457 -6.99 47.41 7.53
N TYR A 458 -7.99 47.82 6.73
CA TYR A 458 -9.46 47.82 6.93
C TYR A 458 -10.27 47.55 5.63
N ASN A 459 -11.59 47.41 5.78
CA ASN A 459 -12.58 47.04 4.75
C ASN A 459 -13.27 48.25 4.06
N LYS A 460 -13.70 48.12 2.79
CA LYS A 460 -14.64 49.04 2.12
C LYS A 460 -15.46 48.35 1.00
N LYS A 461 -16.77 48.60 0.96
CA LYS A 461 -17.74 48.16 -0.09
C LYS A 461 -18.19 49.34 -0.94
N THR A 462 -18.46 49.09 -2.23
CA THR A 462 -19.54 49.62 -3.14
C THR A 462 -19.11 49.36 -4.60
N ALA A 463 -19.98 49.22 -5.60
CA ALA A 463 -21.40 48.81 -5.71
C ALA A 463 -21.72 48.52 -7.20
N HIS A 464 -22.92 48.00 -7.51
CA HIS A 464 -23.43 47.63 -8.86
C HIS A 464 -22.77 46.37 -9.48
N ASP A 465 -23.47 45.52 -10.24
CA ASP A 465 -24.84 45.60 -10.81
C ASP A 465 -25.78 44.46 -10.39
N GLN A 466 -27.06 44.50 -10.82
CA GLN A 466 -28.12 43.55 -10.44
C GLN A 466 -28.58 42.59 -11.57
N PRO A 467 -29.18 41.43 -11.21
CA PRO A 467 -29.60 40.39 -12.18
C PRO A 467 -31.04 40.55 -12.68
N LEU A 468 -31.31 40.01 -13.87
CA LEU A 468 -32.66 39.85 -14.43
C LEU A 468 -33.38 38.61 -13.84
N ARG A 469 -34.70 38.70 -13.67
CA ARG A 469 -35.59 37.56 -13.38
C ARG A 469 -36.55 37.30 -14.56
N PRO A 470 -36.92 36.05 -14.86
CA PRO A 470 -37.98 35.74 -15.82
C PRO A 470 -39.37 35.98 -15.22
N THR A 471 -40.35 36.19 -16.09
CA THR A 471 -41.78 36.36 -15.76
C THR A 471 -42.54 35.04 -15.73
N SER A 472 -43.66 35.03 -15.01
CA SER A 472 -44.56 33.87 -14.85
C SER A 472 -45.80 33.96 -15.73
N MET A 473 -46.25 32.83 -16.27
CA MET A 473 -47.68 32.57 -16.54
C MET A 473 -48.04 31.12 -16.15
N SER A 474 -49.31 30.91 -15.82
CA SER A 474 -49.86 29.70 -15.21
C SER A 474 -50.91 29.04 -16.09
N LEU A 475 -51.07 27.71 -16.02
CA LEU A 475 -52.37 27.00 -16.10
C LEU A 475 -52.24 25.53 -15.70
N THR A 476 -53.37 24.89 -15.39
CA THR A 476 -53.57 23.57 -14.74
C THR A 476 -54.98 23.04 -15.07
N PRO A 477 -55.38 21.79 -14.72
CA PRO A 477 -54.65 20.52 -14.58
C PRO A 477 -55.36 19.31 -15.25
N ALA A 478 -54.72 18.13 -15.24
CA ALA A 478 -55.37 16.80 -15.33
C ALA A 478 -54.37 15.70 -14.90
N HIS A 479 -54.72 14.50 -14.47
CA HIS A 479 -55.75 13.92 -13.59
C HIS A 479 -55.40 12.40 -13.51
N GLY A 480 -55.69 11.73 -12.39
CA GLY A 480 -55.17 10.37 -12.07
C GLY A 480 -53.81 10.43 -11.35
N GLY A 481 -53.53 9.66 -10.29
CA GLY A 481 -54.21 8.49 -9.71
C GLY A 481 -53.32 7.24 -9.83
N ASP A 482 -53.14 6.39 -8.82
CA ASP A 482 -53.67 6.36 -7.44
C ASP A 482 -52.85 5.37 -6.58
N LYS A 483 -52.64 5.64 -5.27
CA LYS A 483 -52.09 4.72 -4.22
C LYS A 483 -50.66 4.12 -4.44
N SER A 484 -49.94 3.60 -3.43
CA SER A 484 -50.12 3.59 -1.96
C SER A 484 -48.79 3.41 -1.21
N SER A 485 -48.78 3.90 0.04
CA SER A 485 -47.88 3.62 1.18
C SER A 485 -46.99 2.36 1.18
N ALA A 486 -45.75 2.53 1.67
CA ALA A 486 -45.35 1.99 2.99
C ALA A 486 -44.08 2.72 3.51
N ALA A 487 -43.93 2.84 4.83
CA ALA A 487 -42.71 3.30 5.49
C ALA A 487 -42.13 2.16 6.35
N GLY A 488 -40.82 2.18 6.61
CA GLY A 488 -40.14 1.14 7.38
C GLY A 488 -38.73 1.52 7.77
N ASP A 489 -38.58 2.20 8.90
CA ASP A 489 -37.27 2.45 9.53
C ASP A 489 -36.68 1.14 10.08
N SER A 490 -35.36 0.98 9.94
CA SER A 490 -34.59 0.11 10.83
C SER A 490 -33.14 0.60 10.97
N ASN A 491 -32.70 0.80 12.21
CA ASN A 491 -31.29 1.07 12.53
C ASN A 491 -30.51 -0.26 12.56
N GLY A 492 -29.30 -0.27 12.01
CA GLY A 492 -28.39 -1.40 12.09
C GLY A 492 -26.94 -0.97 12.30
N ASN A 493 -26.44 -1.12 13.53
CA ASN A 493 -24.99 -1.05 13.78
C ASN A 493 -24.35 -2.33 13.25
N GLY A 494 -23.45 -2.20 12.27
CA GLY A 494 -22.65 -3.32 11.78
C GLY A 494 -21.39 -3.52 12.63
N ASP A 495 -21.33 -4.61 13.37
CA ASP A 495 -20.09 -5.09 14.02
C ASP A 495 -19.46 -6.20 13.17
N ALA A 496 -18.13 -6.24 13.07
CA ALA A 496 -17.44 -6.93 11.97
C ALA A 496 -16.74 -8.23 12.41
N SER A 497 -17.21 -9.37 11.90
CA SER A 497 -16.58 -10.68 12.13
C SER A 497 -15.72 -11.13 10.95
N ILE A 498 -14.59 -11.78 11.25
CA ILE A 498 -13.68 -12.40 10.27
C ILE A 498 -13.78 -13.92 10.44
N ARG A 499 -14.20 -14.64 9.40
CA ARG A 499 -14.25 -16.11 9.38
C ARG A 499 -12.90 -16.69 8.93
N GLN A 500 -12.38 -17.67 9.68
CA GLN A 500 -11.27 -18.54 9.25
C GLN A 500 -11.61 -20.01 9.58
N ARG A 501 -11.41 -20.92 8.62
CA ARG A 501 -11.73 -22.35 8.77
C ARG A 501 -10.59 -23.13 9.43
N VAL A 502 -10.94 -24.07 10.31
CA VAL A 502 -10.00 -25.05 10.91
C VAL A 502 -9.74 -26.26 10.00
N GLY A 503 -10.69 -26.60 9.11
CA GLY A 503 -10.68 -27.81 8.27
C GLY A 503 -9.66 -27.87 7.13
N SER A 504 -8.37 -27.64 7.40
CA SER A 504 -7.26 -27.85 6.44
C SER A 504 -6.09 -28.70 6.98
N LEU A 505 -6.23 -29.26 8.19
CA LEU A 505 -5.20 -30.08 8.86
C LEU A 505 -5.42 -31.61 8.74
N ALA A 506 -6.43 -32.06 7.99
CA ALA A 506 -6.90 -33.46 8.00
C ALA A 506 -6.93 -34.14 6.61
N ALA A 507 -5.83 -34.06 5.85
CA ALA A 507 -5.66 -34.83 4.61
C ALA A 507 -4.18 -35.13 4.31
N ILE A 508 -3.64 -36.21 4.91
CA ILE A 508 -2.64 -37.17 4.40
C ILE A 508 -2.22 -38.09 5.58
N ASN A 509 -2.71 -39.33 5.56
CA ASN A 509 -2.26 -40.51 6.31
C ASN A 509 -2.02 -41.60 5.24
N ALA A 510 -1.17 -42.63 5.37
CA ALA A 510 -0.18 -43.02 6.38
C ALA A 510 1.12 -43.42 5.61
N ASP A 511 2.24 -43.96 6.13
CA ASP A 511 2.54 -44.94 7.20
C ASP A 511 3.86 -44.55 7.93
N SER A 512 4.04 -44.77 9.25
CA SER A 512 4.43 -46.03 9.94
C SER A 512 5.88 -46.49 9.61
N LEU A 513 6.79 -46.87 10.55
CA LEU A 513 6.67 -47.30 11.96
C LEU A 513 8.04 -47.25 12.72
N SER A 514 8.11 -46.71 13.96
CA SER A 514 8.97 -47.18 15.10
C SER A 514 10.53 -47.21 14.99
N GLN A 515 11.41 -47.30 16.01
CA GLN A 515 11.36 -47.14 17.49
C GLN A 515 12.80 -47.00 18.12
N GLN A 516 12.86 -46.62 19.42
CA GLN A 516 13.90 -46.96 20.44
C GLN A 516 15.33 -46.31 20.51
N ASN A 517 15.56 -45.60 21.64
CA ASN A 517 16.64 -45.76 22.67
C ASN A 517 18.14 -45.83 22.26
N SER A 518 19.14 -45.14 22.86
CA SER A 518 19.29 -44.52 24.20
C SER A 518 20.78 -44.18 24.50
N LYS A 519 21.05 -43.54 25.65
CA LYS A 519 22.33 -43.43 26.42
C LYS A 519 23.46 -42.49 25.92
N ALA A 520 23.90 -41.62 26.85
CA ALA A 520 25.22 -40.97 26.85
C ALA A 520 26.22 -41.79 27.71
N PRO A 521 27.52 -41.42 27.74
CA PRO A 521 28.01 -40.69 28.93
C PRO A 521 29.10 -39.61 28.68
N THR A 522 29.54 -39.01 29.79
CA THR A 522 30.61 -38.00 30.02
C THR A 522 32.01 -38.39 29.48
N VAL A 523 33.01 -37.49 29.33
CA VAL A 523 33.85 -36.87 30.40
C VAL A 523 34.69 -35.65 29.88
N LYS A 524 35.04 -34.71 30.79
CA LYS A 524 36.09 -33.63 30.74
C LYS A 524 37.05 -33.84 31.95
N PRO A 525 38.26 -33.23 32.12
CA PRO A 525 38.74 -31.93 31.59
C PRO A 525 40.28 -31.76 31.30
N ALA A 526 40.68 -30.59 30.77
CA ALA A 526 41.89 -29.75 31.08
C ALA A 526 41.82 -28.48 30.19
N ALA A 527 42.07 -27.20 30.55
CA ALA A 527 42.88 -26.50 31.57
C ALA A 527 44.38 -26.41 31.21
N ALA A 528 45.07 -25.25 31.20
CA ALA A 528 44.70 -23.83 31.41
C ALA A 528 45.62 -22.94 30.50
N GLY A 529 45.59 -21.61 30.41
CA GLY A 529 44.93 -20.49 31.11
C GLY A 529 45.54 -19.16 30.58
N ALA A 530 45.43 -17.97 31.16
CA ALA A 530 44.44 -17.35 32.05
C ALA A 530 44.68 -15.81 32.02
N SER A 531 43.66 -14.99 32.28
CA SER A 531 43.78 -13.52 32.31
C SER A 531 43.01 -12.89 33.50
N SER A 532 43.26 -11.61 33.77
CA SER A 532 42.77 -10.87 34.95
C SER A 532 42.46 -9.42 34.57
N GLN A 533 41.53 -8.69 35.19
CA GLN A 533 40.54 -9.02 36.25
C GLN A 533 39.44 -7.94 36.27
N GLN A 534 38.18 -8.31 36.57
CA GLN A 534 37.26 -7.60 37.49
C GLN A 534 35.90 -8.33 37.58
N LEU A 535 35.17 -8.16 38.68
CA LEU A 535 33.97 -8.94 39.05
C LEU A 535 32.79 -8.05 39.47
N PRO A 536 31.56 -8.33 39.02
CA PRO A 536 30.31 -7.83 39.63
C PRO A 536 29.78 -8.76 40.74
N ILE A 537 28.80 -8.27 41.50
CA ILE A 537 28.33 -8.83 42.78
C ILE A 537 27.13 -9.80 42.60
N HIS A 538 27.09 -10.87 43.42
CA HIS A 538 25.98 -11.85 43.43
C HIS A 538 24.69 -11.33 44.10
N PRO A 539 23.51 -11.55 43.50
CA PRO A 539 22.23 -11.56 44.20
C PRO A 539 22.05 -12.81 45.08
N ARG A 540 21.21 -12.73 46.12
CA ARG A 540 20.86 -13.87 46.99
C ARG A 540 20.00 -14.91 46.26
N ARG A 541 20.12 -16.19 46.66
CA ARG A 541 19.13 -17.23 46.34
C ARG A 541 17.77 -16.87 46.95
N SER A 542 16.74 -16.74 46.13
CA SER A 542 15.34 -16.93 46.51
C SER A 542 14.91 -18.38 46.27
N SER A 543 13.84 -18.83 46.93
CA SER A 543 13.45 -20.24 46.99
C SER A 543 12.22 -20.58 46.14
N GLY A 544 12.41 -21.45 45.15
CA GLY A 544 11.37 -22.40 44.72
C GLY A 544 10.08 -21.84 44.10
N ALA A 545 10.19 -21.16 42.96
CA ALA A 545 9.07 -21.00 42.02
C ALA A 545 9.19 -22.01 40.87
N ALA A 546 8.06 -22.41 40.27
CA ALA A 546 8.06 -23.06 38.96
C ALA A 546 8.52 -22.04 37.88
N PRO A 547 9.12 -22.47 36.75
CA PRO A 547 9.52 -21.53 35.71
C PRO A 547 8.30 -20.79 35.16
N ASP A 548 8.30 -19.47 35.31
CA ASP A 548 7.23 -18.62 34.81
C ASP A 548 7.40 -18.49 33.30
N LEU A 549 6.56 -19.20 32.56
CA LEU A 549 6.64 -19.36 31.11
C LEU A 549 5.78 -18.28 30.46
N ASP A 550 6.39 -17.50 29.57
CA ASP A 550 5.72 -16.50 28.75
C ASP A 550 4.44 -17.10 28.10
N PRO A 551 3.23 -16.60 28.45
CA PRO A 551 1.97 -17.03 27.85
C PRO A 551 1.93 -16.87 26.33
N TYR A 552 2.78 -16.00 25.76
CA TYR A 552 2.89 -15.71 24.33
C TYR A 552 4.06 -16.43 23.66
N SER A 553 4.68 -17.43 24.32
CA SER A 553 5.67 -18.30 23.69
C SER A 553 5.06 -19.27 22.66
N ALA A 554 5.84 -19.64 21.64
CA ALA A 554 5.42 -20.58 20.59
C ALA A 554 4.88 -21.91 21.17
N SER A 555 3.96 -22.58 20.46
CA SER A 555 3.33 -23.84 20.93
C SER A 555 4.35 -24.90 21.34
N HIS A 556 5.38 -25.12 20.52
CA HIS A 556 6.46 -26.07 20.78
C HIS A 556 7.37 -25.67 21.96
N ILE A 557 7.38 -24.41 22.39
CA ILE A 557 8.08 -23.96 23.61
C ILE A 557 7.17 -24.18 24.82
N TYR A 558 5.97 -23.59 24.78
CA TYR A 558 4.97 -23.60 25.85
C TYR A 558 4.57 -25.02 26.25
N TYR A 559 4.31 -25.89 25.27
CA TYR A 559 3.96 -27.30 25.47
C TYR A 559 5.15 -28.27 25.39
N GLY A 560 6.32 -27.87 24.87
CA GLY A 560 7.46 -28.79 24.70
C GLY A 560 8.32 -28.96 25.94
N ALA A 561 8.95 -27.88 26.42
CA ALA A 561 9.99 -27.97 27.45
C ALA A 561 9.47 -28.17 28.89
N SER A 562 8.23 -27.74 29.15
CA SER A 562 7.67 -27.50 30.49
C SER A 562 7.04 -28.74 31.15
N HIS A 563 6.26 -29.51 30.39
CA HIS A 563 5.38 -30.58 30.89
C HIS A 563 6.06 -31.95 31.01
N ASN A 564 7.30 -31.98 31.49
CA ASN A 564 7.98 -33.22 31.88
C ASN A 564 7.48 -33.72 33.26
N LYS A 565 7.32 -35.04 33.42
CA LYS A 565 6.71 -35.70 34.61
C LYS A 565 7.35 -35.36 35.98
N ARG A 566 8.47 -34.64 36.03
CA ARG A 566 9.13 -34.20 37.28
C ARG A 566 8.68 -32.82 37.79
N ASN A 567 8.06 -31.99 36.96
CA ASN A 567 7.69 -30.62 37.33
C ASN A 567 6.21 -30.48 37.77
N VAL A 568 5.37 -31.49 37.54
CA VAL A 568 3.92 -31.46 37.83
C VAL A 568 3.61 -32.26 39.10
N ALA A 569 4.15 -31.83 40.25
CA ALA A 569 3.58 -32.01 41.61
C ALA A 569 4.56 -31.62 42.72
N LYS A 570 4.23 -30.56 43.50
CA LYS A 570 4.23 -30.51 44.98
C LYS A 570 4.03 -29.09 45.49
N ALA A 571 2.78 -28.62 45.51
CA ALA A 571 2.41 -27.56 46.44
C ALA A 571 2.47 -28.15 47.87
N ARG A 572 3.37 -27.63 48.72
CA ARG A 572 3.37 -27.99 50.15
C ARG A 572 2.43 -27.05 50.88
N THR A 573 1.38 -27.58 51.49
CA THR A 573 0.67 -26.91 52.57
C THR A 573 1.61 -26.79 53.78
N TYR A 574 2.09 -25.58 54.05
CA TYR A 574 2.73 -25.25 55.32
C TYR A 574 1.82 -24.35 56.14
N SER A 575 1.14 -24.96 57.11
CA SER A 575 0.58 -24.26 58.25
C SER A 575 1.74 -23.77 59.12
N ALA A 576 2.07 -22.49 59.04
CA ALA A 576 3.08 -21.86 59.89
C ALA A 576 2.46 -20.62 60.56
N VAL A 577 2.32 -20.68 61.89
CA VAL A 577 1.79 -19.58 62.68
C VAL A 577 2.96 -18.67 63.07
N ASP A 578 2.99 -17.44 62.56
CA ASP A 578 3.90 -16.40 63.03
C ASP A 578 3.15 -15.46 64.01
N PRO A 579 3.50 -15.46 65.31
CA PRO A 579 2.85 -14.62 66.31
C PRO A 579 3.28 -13.14 66.26
N GLY A 580 4.21 -12.72 65.39
CA GLY A 580 4.73 -11.35 65.35
C GLY A 580 3.77 -10.29 64.78
N ALA A 581 2.83 -10.67 63.92
CA ALA A 581 2.06 -9.73 63.09
C ALA A 581 0.84 -9.06 63.77
N ARG A 582 0.73 -9.08 65.10
CA ARG A 582 -0.53 -8.76 65.81
C ARG A 582 -0.70 -7.32 66.35
N ALA A 583 0.30 -6.46 66.20
CA ALA A 583 0.28 -5.12 66.82
C ALA A 583 -0.52 -4.04 66.05
N ASN A 584 -0.55 -4.07 64.72
CA ASN A 584 -0.98 -2.91 63.90
C ASN A 584 -2.39 -3.01 63.27
N ILE A 585 -3.15 -4.07 63.52
CA ILE A 585 -4.48 -4.27 62.91
C ILE A 585 -5.63 -3.73 63.80
N ALA A 586 -5.38 -3.50 65.09
CA ALA A 586 -6.41 -3.10 66.05
C ALA A 586 -6.93 -1.65 65.91
N GLN A 587 -6.34 -0.83 65.04
CA GLN A 587 -6.64 0.62 64.93
C GLN A 587 -7.26 1.03 63.57
N GLN A 588 -7.72 0.08 62.76
CA GLN A 588 -8.45 0.33 61.50
C GLN A 588 -9.76 -0.50 61.39
N MET A 589 -10.41 -0.81 62.51
CA MET A 589 -11.67 -1.56 62.54
C MET A 589 -12.82 -0.81 63.23
N GLU A 590 -12.98 0.48 62.92
CA GLU A 590 -14.27 1.17 63.03
C GLU A 590 -14.66 1.76 61.66
N ASN A 591 -15.97 1.75 61.35
CA ASN A 591 -16.59 2.29 60.13
C ASN A 591 -16.32 1.57 58.78
N ALA A 592 -16.63 0.27 58.70
CA ALA A 592 -16.99 -0.37 57.43
C ALA A 592 -18.03 -1.50 57.62
N THR A 593 -19.27 -1.29 57.17
CA THR A 593 -20.33 -2.31 57.23
C THR A 593 -20.08 -3.41 56.21
N GLN A 594 -20.12 -4.68 56.64
CA GLN A 594 -19.99 -5.83 55.73
C GLN A 594 -21.03 -5.79 54.60
N ARG A 595 -20.56 -5.71 53.36
CA ARG A 595 -21.32 -6.08 52.16
C ARG A 595 -20.77 -7.40 51.64
N ARG A 596 -21.64 -8.23 51.06
CA ARG A 596 -21.21 -9.47 50.39
C ARG A 596 -20.33 -9.11 49.19
N LEU A 597 -19.12 -9.67 49.14
CA LEU A 597 -18.22 -9.52 47.99
C LEU A 597 -18.86 -10.15 46.74
N SER A 598 -18.70 -9.49 45.60
CA SER A 598 -19.12 -10.01 44.30
C SER A 598 -18.11 -11.05 43.79
N HIS A 599 -18.44 -11.72 42.70
CA HIS A 599 -17.68 -12.87 42.19
C HIS A 599 -16.38 -12.48 41.45
N ASP A 600 -16.07 -11.18 41.45
CA ASP A 600 -15.29 -10.48 40.42
C ASP A 600 -14.04 -9.77 40.97
N GLU A 601 -13.61 -10.09 42.21
CA GLU A 601 -12.28 -9.66 42.67
C GLU A 601 -11.19 -10.27 41.76
N GLN A 602 -10.41 -9.38 41.16
CA GLN A 602 -9.21 -9.73 40.40
C GLN A 602 -8.03 -9.84 41.37
N GLY A 603 -7.48 -11.05 41.49
CA GLY A 603 -6.20 -11.25 42.15
C GLY A 603 -5.06 -10.73 41.27
N ASP A 604 -4.00 -10.22 41.89
CA ASP A 604 -2.82 -9.59 41.26
C ASP A 604 -1.88 -10.60 40.56
N GLN A 605 -2.43 -11.67 39.98
CA GLN A 605 -1.73 -12.77 39.31
C GLN A 605 -2.62 -13.33 38.18
N PRO A 606 -2.08 -13.64 36.99
CA PRO A 606 -2.86 -14.23 35.89
C PRO A 606 -3.45 -15.59 36.29
N ARG A 607 -4.72 -15.84 35.94
CA ARG A 607 -5.39 -17.10 36.27
C ARG A 607 -4.81 -18.21 35.40
N ARG A 608 -4.55 -19.36 36.02
CA ARG A 608 -4.05 -20.56 35.34
C ARG A 608 -4.99 -21.74 35.60
N TYR A 609 -5.30 -22.50 34.55
CA TYR A 609 -6.24 -23.62 34.58
C TYR A 609 -5.50 -24.94 34.43
N LEU A 610 -5.96 -25.98 35.15
CA LEU A 610 -5.48 -27.35 35.03
C LEU A 610 -6.51 -28.15 34.24
N ILE A 611 -6.14 -28.57 33.03
CA ILE A 611 -7.09 -29.07 32.03
C ILE A 611 -6.69 -30.48 31.59
N ASN A 612 -7.62 -31.45 31.61
CA ASN A 612 -7.45 -32.70 30.86
C ASN A 612 -7.78 -32.44 29.39
N VAL A 613 -6.81 -32.63 28.52
CA VAL A 613 -6.86 -32.17 27.13
C VAL A 613 -7.89 -32.93 26.31
N ALA A 614 -8.06 -34.23 26.53
CA ALA A 614 -9.02 -35.04 25.77
C ALA A 614 -10.46 -34.73 26.17
N ASP A 615 -10.80 -34.96 27.44
CA ASP A 615 -12.14 -34.79 28.00
C ASP A 615 -12.68 -33.36 27.77
N THR A 616 -11.82 -32.34 27.92
CA THR A 616 -12.23 -30.94 27.73
C THR A 616 -12.42 -30.59 26.24
N LEU A 617 -11.62 -31.16 25.33
CA LEU A 617 -11.78 -30.96 23.90
C LEU A 617 -13.09 -31.58 23.38
N GLU A 618 -13.40 -32.79 23.84
CA GLU A 618 -14.64 -33.51 23.51
C GLU A 618 -15.86 -32.78 24.09
N ALA A 619 -15.83 -32.43 25.38
CA ALA A 619 -16.91 -31.68 26.02
C ALA A 619 -17.10 -30.27 25.44
N LEU A 620 -16.04 -29.61 24.98
CA LEU A 620 -16.10 -28.30 24.34
C LEU A 620 -16.75 -28.40 22.95
N LEU A 621 -16.31 -29.33 22.10
CA LEU A 621 -16.91 -29.54 20.77
C LEU A 621 -18.39 -29.93 20.88
N HIS A 622 -18.73 -30.97 21.65
CA HIS A 622 -20.12 -31.43 21.83
C HIS A 622 -21.07 -30.31 22.34
N ARG A 623 -20.54 -29.28 23.02
CA ARG A 623 -21.35 -28.18 23.57
C ARG A 623 -21.39 -26.94 22.68
N GLU A 624 -20.33 -26.64 21.93
CA GLU A 624 -20.14 -25.33 21.29
C GLU A 624 -20.01 -25.36 19.77
N ASP A 625 -19.76 -26.52 19.16
CA ASP A 625 -19.71 -26.76 17.71
C ASP A 625 -21.05 -27.36 17.26
N SER A 626 -21.87 -26.58 16.55
CA SER A 626 -23.30 -26.88 16.32
C SER A 626 -23.57 -27.58 14.99
N ASP A 627 -22.67 -27.44 14.01
CA ASP A 627 -22.73 -28.10 12.70
C ASP A 627 -21.65 -29.20 12.54
N ASN A 628 -20.85 -29.45 13.59
CA ASN A 628 -19.76 -30.42 13.66
C ASN A 628 -18.58 -30.10 12.72
N ASN A 629 -18.34 -28.80 12.44
CA ASN A 629 -17.29 -28.34 11.53
C ASN A 629 -15.91 -28.13 12.18
N GLN A 630 -15.77 -28.46 13.47
CA GLN A 630 -14.57 -28.28 14.32
C GLN A 630 -14.13 -26.83 14.51
N GLN A 631 -15.09 -25.89 14.52
CA GLN A 631 -14.90 -24.49 14.90
C GLN A 631 -15.88 -24.09 16.01
N ILE A 632 -15.63 -22.93 16.62
CA ILE A 632 -16.58 -22.26 17.52
C ILE A 632 -16.68 -20.81 17.05
N THR A 633 -17.87 -20.44 16.61
CA THR A 633 -18.17 -19.16 15.94
C THR A 633 -19.27 -18.39 16.68
N VAL A 634 -19.73 -17.28 16.11
CA VAL A 634 -20.90 -16.53 16.58
C VAL A 634 -22.22 -17.08 16.01
N GLU A 635 -22.15 -18.02 15.08
CA GLU A 635 -23.29 -18.65 14.41
C GLU A 635 -23.72 -19.95 15.14
N ASP A 636 -22.84 -20.47 15.99
CA ASP A 636 -23.06 -21.65 16.84
C ASP A 636 -24.00 -21.37 18.03
N VAL A 637 -24.99 -22.24 18.23
CA VAL A 637 -26.06 -22.08 19.23
C VAL A 637 -25.68 -22.61 20.63
N GLY A 638 -24.46 -23.15 20.78
CA GLY A 638 -23.91 -23.60 22.07
C GLY A 638 -23.90 -22.52 23.17
N PRO A 639 -23.78 -22.91 24.46
CA PRO A 639 -24.06 -22.04 25.61
C PRO A 639 -23.03 -20.93 25.86
N LYS A 640 -21.95 -20.85 25.07
CA LYS A 640 -20.82 -19.91 25.18
C LYS A 640 -20.23 -19.84 26.58
N THR A 641 -20.17 -20.98 27.28
CA THR A 641 -19.53 -21.11 28.59
C THR A 641 -19.06 -22.53 28.89
N ILE A 642 -17.84 -22.67 29.44
CA ILE A 642 -17.30 -23.92 29.97
C ILE A 642 -16.54 -23.67 31.29
N GLN A 643 -16.65 -24.61 32.23
CA GLN A 643 -15.94 -24.53 33.51
C GLN A 643 -14.61 -25.26 33.47
N LEU A 644 -13.53 -24.56 33.82
CA LEU A 644 -12.19 -25.12 33.93
C LEU A 644 -11.71 -25.10 35.39
N GLY A 645 -11.09 -26.21 35.83
CA GLY A 645 -10.46 -26.28 37.15
C GLY A 645 -9.24 -25.37 37.24
N THR A 646 -9.08 -24.61 38.32
CA THR A 646 -7.94 -23.70 38.50
C THR A 646 -6.69 -24.44 39.00
N ALA A 647 -5.54 -24.20 38.39
CA ALA A 647 -4.29 -24.89 38.69
C ALA A 647 -3.81 -24.63 40.13
N GLY A 648 -4.00 -23.42 40.65
CA GLY A 648 -3.67 -23.06 42.05
C GLY A 648 -4.50 -23.81 43.10
N SER A 649 -5.63 -24.42 42.71
CA SER A 649 -6.43 -25.29 43.58
C SER A 649 -6.28 -26.79 43.27
N GLY A 650 -5.36 -27.17 42.37
CA GLY A 650 -5.26 -28.55 41.86
C GLY A 650 -6.49 -29.01 41.07
N GLY A 651 -7.34 -28.09 40.63
CA GLY A 651 -8.60 -28.36 39.93
C GLY A 651 -9.86 -28.28 40.81
N TYR A 652 -9.75 -28.22 42.15
CA TYR A 652 -10.92 -28.25 43.04
C TYR A 652 -11.84 -27.02 42.98
N ARG A 653 -11.33 -25.85 42.57
CA ARG A 653 -12.14 -24.65 42.31
C ARG A 653 -12.21 -24.42 40.81
N THR A 654 -13.42 -24.44 40.24
CA THR A 654 -13.65 -24.10 38.83
C THR A 654 -13.76 -22.60 38.60
N PHE A 655 -13.66 -22.18 37.35
CA PHE A 655 -13.94 -20.83 36.87
C PHE A 655 -14.55 -20.92 35.46
N ASP A 656 -15.48 -20.02 35.13
CA ASP A 656 -16.16 -20.00 33.83
C ASP A 656 -15.29 -19.29 32.78
N ILE A 657 -14.91 -19.98 31.70
CA ILE A 657 -14.49 -19.33 30.45
C ILE A 657 -15.75 -19.03 29.64
N ARG A 658 -15.95 -17.78 29.24
CA ARG A 658 -17.19 -17.31 28.59
C ARG A 658 -16.92 -16.61 27.25
N GLY A 659 -17.87 -16.72 26.34
CA GLY A 659 -17.88 -16.04 25.03
C GLY A 659 -17.08 -16.75 23.93
N THR A 660 -17.58 -16.63 22.70
CA THR A 660 -17.05 -17.30 21.49
C THR A 660 -15.53 -17.21 21.35
N TYR A 661 -14.95 -16.02 21.56
CA TYR A 661 -13.52 -15.81 21.28
C TYR A 661 -12.59 -16.62 22.21
N MET A 662 -12.83 -16.61 23.52
CA MET A 662 -12.01 -17.37 24.47
C MET A 662 -12.22 -18.89 24.31
N LEU A 663 -13.41 -19.32 23.91
CA LEU A 663 -13.71 -20.74 23.66
C LEU A 663 -13.10 -21.25 22.35
N SER A 664 -13.11 -20.43 21.30
CA SER A 664 -12.42 -20.72 20.04
C SER A 664 -10.90 -20.78 20.23
N ASN A 665 -10.33 -19.88 21.05
CA ASN A 665 -8.93 -19.96 21.46
C ASN A 665 -8.63 -21.21 22.32
N LEU A 666 -9.53 -21.59 23.23
CA LEU A 666 -9.40 -22.81 24.03
C LEU A 666 -9.38 -24.07 23.15
N LEU A 667 -10.26 -24.15 22.15
CA LEU A 667 -10.28 -25.23 21.15
C LEU A 667 -8.95 -25.34 20.38
N GLN A 668 -8.36 -24.21 19.98
CA GLN A 668 -7.03 -24.18 19.33
C GLN A 668 -5.92 -24.66 20.29
N GLU A 669 -5.87 -24.14 21.51
CA GLU A 669 -4.82 -24.50 22.49
C GLU A 669 -4.92 -25.97 22.93
N LEU A 670 -6.13 -26.52 23.06
CA LEU A 670 -6.35 -27.95 23.31
C LEU A 670 -5.90 -28.83 22.14
N THR A 671 -6.12 -28.38 20.90
CA THR A 671 -5.68 -29.08 19.69
C THR A 671 -4.15 -29.10 19.60
N LEU A 672 -3.48 -27.96 19.80
CA LEU A 672 -2.02 -27.85 19.85
C LEU A 672 -1.40 -28.68 21.00
N ALA A 673 -2.05 -28.72 22.17
CA ALA A 673 -1.63 -29.56 23.28
C ALA A 673 -1.73 -31.06 22.95
N LYS A 674 -2.80 -31.47 22.25
CA LYS A 674 -3.04 -32.85 21.78
C LYS A 674 -2.01 -33.28 20.72
N GLU A 675 -1.69 -32.40 19.76
CA GLU A 675 -0.60 -32.60 18.78
C GLU A 675 0.75 -32.79 19.46
N HIS A 676 1.06 -31.98 20.48
CA HIS A 676 2.24 -32.15 21.33
C HIS A 676 2.13 -33.31 22.36
N GLY A 677 1.18 -34.23 22.20
CA GLY A 677 1.03 -35.45 22.99
C GLY A 677 0.68 -35.23 24.46
N ARG A 678 0.16 -34.06 24.83
CA ARG A 678 -0.16 -33.71 26.22
C ARG A 678 -1.56 -34.19 26.58
N LYS A 679 -1.65 -35.06 27.60
CA LYS A 679 -2.93 -35.49 28.20
C LYS A 679 -3.47 -34.48 29.21
N GLN A 680 -2.60 -33.73 29.88
CA GLN A 680 -2.97 -32.70 30.85
C GLN A 680 -2.05 -31.50 30.67
N ILE A 681 -2.62 -30.29 30.77
CA ILE A 681 -1.88 -29.03 30.66
C ILE A 681 -2.21 -28.08 31.81
N VAL A 682 -1.27 -27.20 32.12
CA VAL A 682 -1.54 -25.91 32.77
C VAL A 682 -1.60 -24.85 31.68
N LEU A 683 -2.76 -24.19 31.53
CA LEU A 683 -3.02 -23.16 30.52
C LEU A 683 -3.24 -21.80 31.21
N ASP A 684 -2.65 -20.75 30.67
CA ASP A 684 -2.78 -19.38 31.19
C ASP A 684 -3.95 -18.62 30.54
N GLU A 685 -4.72 -17.89 31.33
CA GLU A 685 -5.84 -17.05 30.88
C GLU A 685 -5.40 -16.01 29.85
N ALA A 686 -4.18 -15.46 29.99
CA ALA A 686 -3.63 -14.46 29.08
C ALA A 686 -3.44 -14.97 27.63
N ARG A 687 -3.38 -16.30 27.45
CA ARG A 687 -3.28 -16.99 26.15
C ARG A 687 -4.67 -17.25 25.52
N LEU A 688 -5.73 -17.23 26.32
CA LEU A 688 -7.13 -17.29 25.87
C LEU A 688 -7.70 -15.89 25.57
N SER A 689 -7.32 -14.88 26.36
CA SER A 689 -7.75 -13.48 26.22
C SER A 689 -6.82 -12.59 25.38
N GLU A 690 -5.79 -13.19 24.77
CA GLU A 690 -4.83 -12.53 23.86
C GLU A 690 -5.54 -11.71 22.77
N ASN A 691 -5.04 -10.50 22.47
CA ASN A 691 -5.60 -9.65 21.43
C ASN A 691 -5.62 -10.37 20.06
N PRO A 692 -6.74 -10.35 19.29
CA PRO A 692 -6.87 -11.11 18.04
C PRO A 692 -5.76 -10.84 17.01
N VAL A 693 -5.29 -9.60 16.87
CA VAL A 693 -4.22 -9.24 15.94
C VAL A 693 -2.88 -9.77 16.45
N SER A 694 -2.61 -9.65 17.75
CA SER A 694 -1.39 -10.20 18.37
C SER A 694 -1.33 -11.72 18.25
N ARG A 695 -2.45 -12.40 18.55
CA ARG A 695 -2.59 -13.87 18.42
C ARG A 695 -2.39 -14.33 16.99
N LEU A 696 -2.99 -13.64 16.01
CA LEU A 696 -2.81 -13.96 14.58
C LEU A 696 -1.36 -13.74 14.15
N CYS A 697 -0.72 -12.61 14.51
CA CYS A 697 0.69 -12.36 14.21
C CYS A 697 1.61 -13.41 14.84
N ARG A 698 1.33 -13.84 16.08
CA ARG A 698 2.07 -14.90 16.77
C ARG A 698 1.92 -16.26 16.08
N LEU A 699 0.70 -16.67 15.75
CA LEU A 699 0.44 -17.92 15.02
C LEU A 699 1.07 -17.90 13.61
N VAL A 700 1.02 -16.75 12.91
CA VAL A 700 1.72 -16.56 11.64
C VAL A 700 3.22 -16.74 11.83
N LYS A 701 3.85 -16.06 12.79
CA LYS A 701 5.30 -16.12 13.02
C LYS A 701 5.79 -17.50 13.48
N ASP A 702 5.08 -18.12 14.43
CA ASP A 702 5.61 -19.26 15.19
C ASP A 702 5.06 -20.63 14.75
N PHE A 703 3.98 -20.66 13.94
CA PHE A 703 3.34 -21.89 13.49
C PHE A 703 3.17 -21.95 11.96
N PHE A 704 2.72 -20.87 11.30
CA PHE A 704 2.57 -20.89 9.82
C PHE A 704 3.89 -20.59 9.08
N TRP A 705 4.73 -19.66 9.54
CA TRP A 705 5.96 -19.26 8.84
C TRP A 705 7.01 -20.37 8.64
N PRO A 706 7.27 -21.29 9.60
CA PRO A 706 8.15 -22.42 9.37
C PRO A 706 7.68 -23.31 8.21
N ASN A 707 6.36 -23.49 8.08
CA ASN A 707 5.73 -24.27 7.02
C ASN A 707 5.68 -23.52 5.66
N LEU A 708 5.99 -22.22 5.62
CA LEU A 708 5.98 -21.38 4.42
C LEU A 708 7.39 -21.10 3.84
N THR A 709 8.46 -21.46 4.55
CA THR A 709 9.84 -21.16 4.13
C THR A 709 10.58 -22.39 3.62
N ARG A 710 10.65 -22.53 2.28
CA ARG A 710 11.54 -23.51 1.61
C ARG A 710 13.00 -23.13 1.78
N ARG A 711 13.60 -23.51 2.90
CA ARG A 711 15.04 -23.59 3.07
C ARG A 711 15.51 -25.02 2.79
N ILE A 712 16.68 -25.17 2.21
CA ILE A 712 17.42 -26.44 2.18
C ILE A 712 18.66 -26.23 3.07
N ASP A 713 18.80 -27.03 4.13
CA ASP A 713 19.91 -26.96 5.07
C ASP A 713 20.20 -28.33 5.70
N GLY A 714 21.17 -28.40 6.62
CA GLY A 714 21.55 -29.65 7.27
C GLY A 714 20.44 -30.39 8.02
N SER A 715 19.32 -29.73 8.35
CA SER A 715 18.17 -30.37 9.01
C SER A 715 17.24 -31.13 8.07
N ASN A 716 17.30 -30.89 6.75
CA ASN A 716 16.37 -31.47 5.78
C ASN A 716 17.00 -31.97 4.47
N ILE A 717 18.28 -31.69 4.20
CA ILE A 717 18.96 -32.12 2.96
C ILE A 717 18.92 -33.65 2.73
N ALA A 718 18.93 -34.46 3.79
CA ALA A 718 18.81 -35.92 3.70
C ALA A 718 17.44 -36.42 3.21
N GLN A 719 16.42 -35.57 3.24
CA GLN A 719 15.09 -35.82 2.66
C GLN A 719 14.94 -35.14 1.30
N VAL A 720 15.39 -33.88 1.16
CA VAL A 720 15.19 -33.08 -0.07
C VAL A 720 16.15 -33.47 -1.20
N GLY A 721 17.35 -33.97 -0.87
CA GLY A 721 18.33 -34.45 -1.85
C GLY A 721 18.05 -35.86 -2.40
N LYS A 722 17.01 -36.55 -1.95
CA LYS A 722 16.61 -37.86 -2.50
C LYS A 722 15.71 -37.65 -3.71
N ASP A 723 16.19 -38.00 -4.91
CA ASP A 723 15.31 -38.10 -6.07
C ASP A 723 14.49 -39.40 -6.00
N ALA A 724 13.19 -39.30 -6.24
CA ALA A 724 12.29 -40.45 -6.38
C ALA A 724 12.54 -41.25 -7.69
N LYS A 725 13.44 -40.75 -8.56
CA LYS A 725 13.92 -41.40 -9.78
C LYS A 725 15.32 -42.00 -9.65
N ASP A 726 15.92 -42.03 -8.45
CA ASP A 726 17.16 -42.77 -8.23
C ASP A 726 16.88 -44.27 -8.31
N TRP A 727 17.14 -44.84 -9.49
CA TRP A 727 16.97 -46.26 -9.81
C TRP A 727 18.29 -47.04 -9.70
N THR A 728 19.33 -46.47 -9.10
CA THR A 728 20.61 -47.15 -8.86
C THR A 728 20.50 -48.18 -7.73
N ASP A 729 21.45 -49.13 -7.67
CA ASP A 729 21.48 -50.16 -6.61
C ASP A 729 21.71 -49.60 -5.19
N ASN A 730 22.05 -48.31 -5.05
CA ASN A 730 22.34 -47.67 -3.76
C ASN A 730 21.86 -46.20 -3.76
N PRO A 731 20.53 -45.97 -3.74
CA PRO A 731 19.95 -44.64 -3.88
C PRO A 731 20.21 -43.81 -2.62
N ARG A 732 20.85 -42.65 -2.80
CA ARG A 732 21.36 -41.82 -1.69
C ARG A 732 21.11 -40.34 -1.94
N PRO A 733 20.84 -39.53 -0.89
CA PRO A 733 20.59 -38.11 -1.08
C PRO A 733 21.82 -37.47 -1.70
N ARG A 734 21.63 -36.74 -2.81
CA ARG A 734 22.69 -36.11 -3.59
C ARG A 734 22.38 -34.62 -3.78
N ILE A 735 23.42 -33.81 -3.77
CA ILE A 735 23.34 -32.38 -4.11
C ILE A 735 24.50 -31.95 -5.00
N TYR A 736 24.17 -31.34 -6.14
CA TYR A 736 25.09 -30.78 -7.12
C TYR A 736 25.32 -29.29 -6.85
N VAL A 737 26.47 -28.94 -6.28
CA VAL A 737 26.80 -27.55 -5.96
C VAL A 737 27.47 -26.86 -7.16
N PRO A 738 26.97 -25.70 -7.62
CA PRO A 738 27.60 -24.91 -8.69
C PRO A 738 29.03 -24.48 -8.34
N ARG A 739 29.93 -24.50 -9.34
CA ARG A 739 31.34 -24.11 -9.18
C ARG A 739 31.53 -22.68 -8.65
N GLY A 740 30.57 -21.79 -8.91
CA GLY A 740 30.57 -20.41 -8.41
C GLY A 740 30.14 -20.24 -6.94
N ALA A 741 29.81 -21.32 -6.23
CA ALA A 741 29.28 -21.30 -4.85
C ALA A 741 30.12 -22.16 -3.88
N PRO A 742 31.44 -21.89 -3.71
CA PRO A 742 32.32 -22.72 -2.91
C PRO A 742 31.95 -22.76 -1.42
N GLU A 743 31.32 -21.71 -0.88
CA GLU A 743 30.80 -21.66 0.49
C GLU A 743 29.67 -22.66 0.71
N GLN A 744 28.81 -22.90 -0.29
CA GLN A 744 27.76 -23.92 -0.24
C GLN A 744 28.36 -25.33 -0.30
N HIS A 745 29.38 -25.56 -1.14
CA HIS A 745 30.06 -26.85 -1.19
C HIS A 745 30.76 -27.14 0.14
N GLN A 746 31.44 -26.15 0.74
CA GLN A 746 32.02 -26.28 2.08
C GLN A 746 30.97 -26.53 3.17
N TYR A 747 29.80 -25.88 3.08
CA TYR A 747 28.69 -26.10 4.00
C TYR A 747 28.16 -27.52 3.94
N TYR A 748 27.74 -28.01 2.76
CA TYR A 748 27.19 -29.36 2.63
C TYR A 748 28.26 -30.45 2.86
N SER A 749 29.52 -30.22 2.44
CA SER A 749 30.66 -31.11 2.78
C SER A 749 30.95 -31.16 4.28
N ARG A 750 30.55 -30.14 5.04
CA ARG A 750 30.62 -30.16 6.50
C ARG A 750 29.44 -30.93 7.10
N VAL A 751 28.21 -30.67 6.62
CA VAL A 751 27.01 -31.43 7.02
C VAL A 751 27.20 -32.93 6.81
N ALA A 752 27.66 -33.37 5.63
CA ALA A 752 27.92 -34.79 5.33
C ALA A 752 28.99 -35.44 6.22
N ARG A 753 29.89 -34.63 6.83
CA ARG A 753 30.92 -35.09 7.77
C ARG A 753 30.45 -35.07 9.22
N GLU A 754 29.58 -34.13 9.57
CA GLU A 754 28.95 -34.01 10.89
C GLU A 754 27.79 -35.03 11.06
N HIS A 755 27.18 -35.46 9.96
CA HIS A 755 26.07 -36.41 9.88
C HIS A 755 26.32 -37.50 8.81
N PRO A 756 27.28 -38.42 9.03
CA PRO A 756 27.60 -39.50 8.07
C PRO A 756 26.44 -40.50 7.90
N ASP A 757 25.52 -40.56 8.87
CA ASP A 757 24.28 -41.33 8.83
C ASP A 757 23.32 -40.89 7.70
N MET A 758 23.46 -39.68 7.18
CA MET A 758 22.67 -39.19 6.04
C MET A 758 23.10 -39.79 4.70
N ASN A 759 24.33 -40.34 4.59
CA ASN A 759 24.94 -40.79 3.33
C ASN A 759 24.87 -39.74 2.20
N LEU A 760 25.05 -38.46 2.54
CA LEU A 760 24.88 -37.32 1.63
C LEU A 760 26.03 -37.22 0.61
N ASP A 761 25.71 -37.40 -0.67
CA ASP A 761 26.63 -37.26 -1.79
C ASP A 761 26.71 -35.78 -2.21
N VAL A 762 27.80 -35.09 -1.82
CA VAL A 762 28.03 -33.68 -2.16
C VAL A 762 28.93 -33.62 -3.37
N VAL A 763 28.35 -33.31 -4.52
CA VAL A 763 29.01 -33.36 -5.82
C VAL A 763 29.19 -31.94 -6.34
N TRP A 764 30.34 -31.66 -6.98
CA TRP A 764 30.47 -30.43 -7.76
C TRP A 764 29.78 -30.59 -9.11
N LEU A 765 28.93 -29.63 -9.46
CA LEU A 765 28.38 -29.53 -10.81
C LEU A 765 29.52 -29.42 -11.86
N ALA A 766 29.28 -29.96 -13.06
CA ALA A 766 30.20 -29.84 -14.19
C ALA A 766 30.46 -28.36 -14.58
N GLN A 767 31.56 -28.13 -15.29
CA GLN A 767 31.94 -26.81 -15.78
C GLN A 767 31.01 -26.30 -16.91
N HIS A 768 30.42 -27.24 -17.66
CA HIS A 768 29.41 -27.02 -18.70
C HIS A 768 28.21 -27.94 -18.43
N PRO A 769 27.32 -27.59 -17.47
CA PRO A 769 26.20 -28.42 -17.05
C PRO A 769 25.05 -28.47 -18.08
N ASP A 770 25.16 -27.66 -19.13
CA ASP A 770 24.31 -27.52 -20.30
C ASP A 770 24.64 -28.52 -21.43
N ASN A 771 25.74 -29.28 -21.31
CA ASN A 771 26.10 -30.33 -22.27
C ASN A 771 25.07 -31.48 -22.25
N GLU A 772 24.47 -31.78 -23.41
CA GLU A 772 23.46 -32.84 -23.59
C GLU A 772 23.92 -34.23 -23.10
N GLU A 773 25.19 -34.58 -23.29
CA GLU A 773 25.75 -35.85 -22.81
C GLU A 773 25.79 -35.89 -21.27
N TYR A 774 26.26 -34.80 -20.64
CA TYR A 774 26.26 -34.69 -19.18
C TYR A 774 24.84 -34.73 -18.60
N VAL A 775 23.89 -34.02 -19.23
CA VAL A 775 22.48 -34.02 -18.81
C VAL A 775 21.82 -35.40 -18.98
N ARG A 776 22.18 -36.15 -20.02
CA ARG A 776 21.76 -37.55 -20.21
C ARG A 776 22.36 -38.46 -19.13
N ASP A 777 23.65 -38.31 -18.83
CA ASP A 777 24.38 -39.22 -17.95
C ASP A 777 24.04 -38.97 -16.46
N LEU A 778 23.49 -37.80 -16.11
CA LEU A 778 22.86 -37.55 -14.80
C LEU A 778 21.72 -38.53 -14.44
N ASN A 779 21.14 -39.27 -15.39
CA ASN A 779 20.18 -40.34 -15.09
C ASN A 779 20.82 -41.53 -14.33
N GLU A 780 22.15 -41.71 -14.42
CA GLU A 780 22.89 -42.71 -13.63
C GLU A 780 23.29 -42.18 -12.23
N ALA A 781 23.13 -40.88 -11.97
CA ALA A 781 23.45 -40.23 -10.70
C ALA A 781 22.48 -39.08 -10.35
N PRO A 782 21.16 -39.31 -10.29
CA PRO A 782 20.18 -38.25 -10.05
C PRO A 782 20.31 -37.63 -8.65
N GLY A 783 19.77 -36.44 -8.47
CA GLY A 783 19.96 -35.63 -7.26
C GLY A 783 19.43 -34.21 -7.40
N LEU A 784 19.61 -33.42 -6.35
CA LEU A 784 19.23 -32.01 -6.26
C LEU A 784 20.27 -31.07 -6.90
#